data_AF-A0A2I0MEG2-F1
#
_entry.id   AF-A0A2I0MEG2-F1
#
_cell.length_a   1.000
_cell.length_b   1.000
_cell.length_c   1.000
_cell.angle_alpha   90.00
_cell.angle_beta   90.00
_cell.angle_gamma   90.00
#
_symmetry.space_group_name_H-M   'P 1'
#
loop_
_entity.id
_entity.type
_entity.pdbx_description
1 polymer ?
#
loop_
_entity_poly.entity_id
_entity_poly.type
_entity_poly.pdbx_seq_one_letter_code
_entity_poly.pdbx_strand_id
1 'polypeptide(L)'
;MRRAPPCRVMLLRAVPGPAACTAHPLPAPPLGRHRARREPAPSPGSAQQGGLPRMAGPHLTARGKPGFRWVQGFPKKNFGFINNQTVCYPCGNYILFRDIETKETTVLQCQTGQVGAFAANANRQVVAFSDRKLNPIIYIYTFPELRKLAELKGNTQLDYTLLAFSFTGPYLASYSSIPEFVLSVWNWKENLLLCSESQPGVTATSLSFNPMNWQRLCLVSESSVTIWLIEKSNDEHLLKQCPVKLPDERGSVNPHEELFFPVSHSEDRYYGPDLPVSAVAGLVGDEAETFMPRNYIKPAVHPTAHCWTGTSEVYVSCEEGYILTINAETYSVSVLQQKPLPERIRTISDVVSYVHKEVQKKKGGKPKDLQNPVLSSLAFCKDGLYATGSGGILFFYYIDDLHYEMKICADILQPITTLIFSPDYSVLLLVTDQGAVYTYKPPHSEEAVKLLDACSGYFLAADFLTPGNEYCVSVATSGEVQVWFLEDGTCLSKLNLHVEATALACSPSSNSVAVGTKRGVIYFLDVTKVEAPRVVHRIFLSTFPVLSLHYDQSGQFLIARAAEGHIFILDARPSKLFQVLGYVVLEDQVLDLSVVSDFKSDLVEVMVLVNVAEVQRARLETFCLCSALTTDNAKCVNERGILNANAIKRKRYDLDCPLSSAVRLKDNIVYGYCTCAPFICKYHLSEENMSKDLSVFSSTKRTPSNQFGSGFLCLSPNSQWLASAANNGVLIIYHTSTMDILAQKHCHSYQGGGIRSMVFSLDGKFILVNGKNDGALVCLQWNRKMKKTEVKEADFHWQSLLAILNTSTSNENVALQSMEEWQSEPESTSGSLPEEK
;
A
#
# COMPACT_ATOMS: atom_id res chain seq x y z
N MET A 1 -8.80 -50.21 -40.35
CA MET A 1 -9.96 -49.69 -41.11
C MET A 1 -11.26 -50.04 -40.39
N ARG A 2 -11.94 -49.04 -39.83
CA ARG A 2 -13.41 -48.88 -39.79
C ARG A 2 -13.72 -47.61 -39.00
N ARG A 3 -14.37 -46.67 -39.67
CA ARG A 3 -14.82 -45.35 -39.18
C ARG A 3 -16.06 -45.53 -38.29
N ALA A 4 -16.16 -44.71 -37.24
CA ALA A 4 -17.38 -44.48 -36.46
C ALA A 4 -17.70 -42.96 -36.42
N PRO A 5 -18.98 -42.55 -36.24
CA PRO A 5 -19.55 -41.26 -36.66
C PRO A 5 -19.52 -40.16 -35.57
N PRO A 6 -20.05 -38.94 -35.83
CA PRO A 6 -19.78 -37.74 -35.02
C PRO A 6 -20.68 -37.60 -33.79
N CYS A 7 -20.10 -37.17 -32.67
CA CYS A 7 -20.84 -36.73 -31.48
C CYS A 7 -21.31 -35.28 -31.65
N ARG A 8 -22.64 -35.10 -31.57
CA ARG A 8 -23.32 -33.81 -31.44
C ARG A 8 -23.01 -33.16 -30.09
N VAL A 9 -22.63 -31.89 -30.15
CA VAL A 9 -22.55 -30.97 -29.01
C VAL A 9 -23.96 -30.68 -28.49
N MET A 10 -24.19 -30.94 -27.21
CA MET A 10 -25.44 -30.64 -26.50
C MET A 10 -25.31 -29.26 -25.85
N LEU A 11 -26.09 -28.29 -26.33
CA LEU A 11 -26.31 -27.01 -25.66
C LEU A 11 -27.21 -27.22 -24.43
N LEU A 12 -26.70 -26.89 -23.23
CA LEU A 12 -27.50 -26.72 -22.03
C LEU A 12 -27.76 -25.23 -21.79
N ARG A 13 -29.06 -24.89 -21.77
CA ARG A 13 -29.62 -23.56 -21.50
C ARG A 13 -29.32 -23.11 -20.08
N ALA A 14 -28.96 -21.83 -19.94
CA ALA A 14 -28.82 -21.11 -18.68
C ALA A 14 -30.19 -20.87 -17.99
N VAL A 15 -30.18 -20.96 -16.66
CA VAL A 15 -31.29 -20.66 -15.73
C VAL A 15 -31.00 -19.34 -15.01
N PRO A 16 -32.00 -18.49 -14.69
CA PRO A 16 -31.77 -17.15 -14.14
C PRO A 16 -31.86 -17.05 -12.59
N GLY A 17 -31.09 -16.10 -12.04
CA GLY A 17 -31.52 -15.19 -10.94
C GLY A 17 -31.45 -15.65 -9.46
N PRO A 18 -30.78 -14.89 -8.56
CA PRO A 18 -30.86 -15.09 -7.11
C PRO A 18 -32.04 -14.35 -6.45
N ALA A 19 -32.52 -14.93 -5.36
CA ALA A 19 -33.71 -14.56 -4.60
C ALA A 19 -33.56 -13.28 -3.75
N ALA A 20 -34.62 -12.47 -3.71
CA ALA A 20 -34.83 -11.35 -2.80
C ALA A 20 -35.73 -11.78 -1.64
N CYS A 21 -35.34 -11.45 -0.40
CA CYS A 21 -36.16 -11.63 0.80
C CYS A 21 -37.03 -10.38 1.02
N THR A 22 -38.35 -10.55 1.01
CA THR A 22 -39.36 -9.53 1.33
C THR A 22 -39.82 -9.63 2.79
N ALA A 23 -39.84 -8.50 3.50
CA ALA A 23 -40.43 -8.36 4.84
C ALA A 23 -41.91 -7.98 4.76
N HIS A 24 -42.76 -8.61 5.58
CA HIS A 24 -44.20 -8.32 5.73
C HIS A 24 -44.47 -7.26 6.82
N PRO A 25 -45.52 -6.42 6.69
CA PRO A 25 -45.95 -5.45 7.69
C PRO A 25 -47.04 -5.99 8.64
N LEU A 26 -47.06 -5.48 9.89
CA LEU A 26 -48.10 -5.73 10.90
C LEU A 26 -49.13 -4.57 10.95
N PRO A 27 -50.38 -4.81 11.41
CA PRO A 27 -51.51 -3.86 11.26
C PRO A 27 -51.71 -2.89 12.44
N ALA A 28 -52.36 -1.76 12.15
CA ALA A 28 -52.72 -0.68 13.07
C ALA A 28 -54.09 -0.87 13.78
N PRO A 29 -54.34 -0.25 14.96
CA PRO A 29 -55.63 -0.24 15.62
C PRO A 29 -56.50 1.00 15.26
N PRO A 30 -57.83 1.00 15.55
CA PRO A 30 -58.79 1.88 14.90
C PRO A 30 -59.04 3.23 15.61
N LEU A 31 -59.49 4.20 14.80
CA LEU A 31 -59.91 5.56 15.18
C LEU A 31 -61.34 5.59 15.75
N GLY A 32 -61.51 6.20 16.92
CA GLY A 32 -62.80 6.64 17.46
C GLY A 32 -62.93 8.17 17.44
N ARG A 33 -64.00 8.68 16.83
CA ARG A 33 -64.38 10.11 16.77
C ARG A 33 -65.00 10.56 18.10
N HIS A 34 -64.74 11.80 18.55
CA HIS A 34 -65.79 12.73 19.01
C HIS A 34 -65.29 14.19 19.08
N ARG A 35 -66.27 15.10 18.97
CA ARG A 35 -66.20 16.53 18.59
C ARG A 35 -65.89 17.52 19.74
N ALA A 36 -65.17 18.58 19.35
CA ALA A 36 -65.38 20.02 19.59
C ALA A 36 -65.29 20.64 21.00
N ARG A 37 -64.42 21.67 21.13
CA ARG A 37 -64.81 23.10 21.26
C ARG A 37 -63.59 24.05 21.12
N ARG A 38 -63.81 25.18 20.43
CA ARG A 38 -63.01 26.44 20.35
C ARG A 38 -63.01 27.13 21.74
N GLU A 39 -62.04 27.91 22.23
CA GLU A 39 -61.29 29.12 21.78
C GLU A 39 -60.42 29.59 23.01
N PRO A 40 -59.64 30.70 23.04
CA PRO A 40 -58.77 31.35 22.05
C PRO A 40 -57.28 31.43 22.54
N ALA A 41 -56.40 31.96 21.69
CA ALA A 41 -54.96 32.16 21.93
C ALA A 41 -54.63 33.27 22.96
N PRO A 42 -53.40 33.22 23.53
CA PRO A 42 -52.54 34.40 23.50
C PRO A 42 -51.14 34.09 22.94
N SER A 43 -50.53 35.10 22.33
CA SER A 43 -49.18 35.11 21.73
C SER A 43 -48.09 35.46 22.77
N PRO A 44 -46.80 35.61 22.39
CA PRO A 44 -45.77 34.59 22.50
C PRO A 44 -44.74 34.89 23.60
N GLY A 45 -44.21 33.84 24.24
CA GLY A 45 -43.11 33.92 25.19
C GLY A 45 -42.05 32.87 24.84
N SER A 46 -40.82 33.35 24.66
CA SER A 46 -39.58 32.61 24.37
C SER A 46 -39.43 31.26 25.09
N ALA A 47 -39.16 30.19 24.33
CA ALA A 47 -38.65 28.94 24.88
C ALA A 47 -37.60 28.32 23.95
N GLN A 48 -36.37 28.25 24.47
CA GLN A 48 -35.28 27.41 23.98
C GLN A 48 -35.74 25.95 23.88
N GLN A 49 -35.61 25.31 22.73
CA GLN A 49 -35.74 23.86 22.60
C GLN A 49 -34.39 23.18 22.80
N GLY A 50 -34.37 22.27 23.77
CA GLY A 50 -33.22 21.46 24.16
C GLY A 50 -32.82 20.48 23.06
N GLY A 51 -31.51 20.43 22.82
CA GLY A 51 -30.86 19.42 22.01
C GLY A 51 -30.72 18.09 22.75
N LEU A 52 -30.90 17.00 22.00
CA LEU A 52 -30.49 15.64 22.35
C LEU A 52 -28.98 15.60 22.62
N PRO A 53 -28.49 14.90 23.67
CA PRO A 53 -27.08 14.90 24.01
C PRO A 53 -26.27 14.10 22.98
N ARG A 54 -25.38 14.81 22.28
CA ARG A 54 -24.20 14.21 21.62
C ARG A 54 -23.41 13.43 22.67
N MET A 55 -23.22 12.13 22.45
CA MET A 55 -22.20 11.33 23.13
C MET A 55 -20.82 11.83 22.73
N ALA A 56 -20.36 12.88 23.40
CA ALA A 56 -18.95 13.25 23.45
C ALA A 56 -18.22 12.18 24.28
N GLY A 57 -17.41 11.37 23.62
CA GLY A 57 -16.45 10.50 24.31
C GLY A 57 -15.56 11.35 25.23
N PRO A 58 -15.15 10.85 26.40
CA PRO A 58 -14.38 11.64 27.35
C PRO A 58 -13.07 12.08 26.71
N HIS A 59 -12.83 13.39 26.70
CA HIS A 59 -11.51 13.96 26.48
C HIS A 59 -10.57 13.42 27.55
N LEU A 60 -9.85 12.34 27.22
CA LEU A 60 -8.72 11.85 27.98
C LEU A 60 -7.63 12.92 27.96
N THR A 61 -7.45 13.57 29.10
CA THR A 61 -6.32 14.43 29.42
C THR A 61 -5.00 13.71 29.12
N ALA A 62 -4.03 14.44 28.57
CA ALA A 62 -2.80 13.92 27.97
C ALA A 62 -1.97 13.01 28.92
N ARG A 63 -2.22 11.70 28.88
CA ARG A 63 -1.31 10.63 29.33
C ARG A 63 -0.50 10.14 28.13
N GLY A 64 0.74 9.69 28.39
CA GLY A 64 1.84 9.55 27.41
C GLY A 64 1.43 9.03 26.03
N LYS A 65 1.42 9.91 25.03
CA LYS A 65 1.23 9.52 23.63
C LYS A 65 2.58 9.07 23.05
N PRO A 66 2.70 7.88 22.44
CA PRO A 66 3.87 7.53 21.65
C PRO A 66 4.03 8.55 20.53
N GLY A 67 5.22 9.14 20.44
CA GLY A 67 5.58 10.05 19.36
C GLY A 67 5.96 9.26 18.12
N PHE A 68 5.71 9.80 16.93
CA PHE A 68 6.33 9.25 15.74
C PHE A 68 7.83 9.56 15.79
N ARG A 69 8.65 8.54 15.53
CA ARG A 69 10.07 8.75 15.27
C ARG A 69 10.28 9.00 13.78
N TRP A 70 9.78 8.11 12.95
CA TRP A 70 9.75 8.24 11.50
C TRP A 70 8.67 7.34 10.91
N VAL A 71 8.31 7.64 9.66
CA VAL A 71 7.42 6.82 8.83
C VAL A 71 8.11 6.64 7.48
N GLN A 72 8.20 5.41 7.00
CA GLN A 72 8.76 5.07 5.71
C GLN A 72 7.73 4.37 4.84
N GLY A 73 7.81 4.61 3.54
CA GLY A 73 7.08 3.85 2.54
C GLY A 73 7.26 4.46 1.15
N PHE A 74 6.95 3.65 0.15
CA PHE A 74 7.37 3.90 -1.22
C PHE A 74 6.13 3.93 -2.12
N PRO A 75 5.46 5.09 -2.24
CA PRO A 75 4.29 5.16 -3.10
C PRO A 75 4.69 5.08 -4.56
N LYS A 76 3.80 4.51 -5.36
CA LYS A 76 4.00 4.36 -6.79
C LYS A 76 3.54 5.57 -7.61
N LYS A 77 2.75 6.47 -7.01
CA LYS A 77 2.07 7.60 -7.68
C LYS A 77 1.87 8.76 -6.70
N ASN A 78 1.42 9.90 -7.22
CA ASN A 78 0.99 11.08 -6.47
C ASN A 78 2.13 11.81 -5.73
N PHE A 79 3.23 12.07 -6.43
CA PHE A 79 4.27 12.98 -5.96
C PHE A 79 3.93 14.43 -6.32
N GLY A 80 4.49 15.39 -5.59
CA GLY A 80 4.41 16.80 -5.94
C GLY A 80 5.49 17.61 -5.21
N PHE A 81 5.83 18.77 -5.74
CA PHE A 81 6.67 19.74 -5.02
C PHE A 81 5.81 20.60 -4.10
N ILE A 82 6.29 20.85 -2.88
CA ILE A 82 5.68 21.81 -1.95
C ILE A 82 6.46 23.14 -1.87
N ASN A 83 7.72 23.13 -2.32
CA ASN A 83 8.58 24.28 -2.56
C ASN A 83 9.69 23.81 -3.56
N ASN A 84 10.79 24.55 -3.73
CA ASN A 84 11.82 24.17 -4.72
C ASN A 84 12.72 23.00 -4.25
N GLN A 85 12.83 22.76 -2.95
CA GLN A 85 13.75 21.79 -2.36
C GLN A 85 13.04 20.56 -1.75
N THR A 86 11.73 20.62 -1.54
CA THR A 86 10.97 19.63 -0.78
C THR A 86 9.89 18.98 -1.65
N VAL A 87 9.93 17.65 -1.70
CA VAL A 87 8.95 16.80 -2.40
C VAL A 87 7.99 16.20 -1.37
N CYS A 88 6.71 16.10 -1.71
CA CYS A 88 5.72 15.46 -0.86
C CYS A 88 4.91 14.38 -1.60
N TYR A 89 4.48 13.38 -0.83
CA TYR A 89 3.74 12.24 -1.34
C TYR A 89 2.95 11.52 -0.25
N PRO A 90 1.81 10.87 -0.58
CA PRO A 90 1.04 10.08 0.37
C PRO A 90 1.67 8.69 0.59
N CYS A 91 1.64 8.23 1.84
CA CYS A 91 2.06 6.89 2.25
C CYS A 91 1.08 6.37 3.32
N GLY A 92 0.19 5.45 2.94
CA GLY A 92 -0.92 5.02 3.79
C GLY A 92 -1.83 6.16 4.25
N ASN A 93 -1.94 6.38 5.56
CA ASN A 93 -2.65 7.52 6.17
C ASN A 93 -1.71 8.67 6.56
N TYR A 94 -0.56 8.78 5.89
CA TYR A 94 0.42 9.82 6.09
C TYR A 94 0.72 10.56 4.79
N ILE A 95 1.19 11.79 4.90
CA ILE A 95 1.85 12.52 3.82
C ILE A 95 3.27 12.80 4.31
N LEU A 96 4.25 12.34 3.54
CA LEU A 96 5.67 12.54 3.81
C LEU A 96 6.15 13.73 2.99
N PHE A 97 6.94 14.60 3.60
CA PHE A 97 7.62 15.71 2.94
C PHE A 97 9.11 15.51 3.13
N ARG A 98 9.84 15.30 2.04
CA ARG A 98 11.27 15.00 2.04
C ARG A 98 12.03 16.09 1.34
N ASP A 99 13.02 16.64 2.03
CA ASP A 99 13.96 17.58 1.43
C ASP A 99 14.95 16.83 0.52
N ILE A 100 15.23 17.39 -0.64
CA ILE A 100 16.10 16.78 -1.65
C ILE A 100 17.57 16.81 -1.22
N GLU A 101 18.00 17.90 -0.57
CA GLU A 101 19.40 18.14 -0.22
C GLU A 101 19.73 17.51 1.13
N THR A 102 18.94 17.80 2.17
CA THR A 102 19.20 17.31 3.53
C THR A 102 18.72 15.88 3.75
N LYS A 103 17.81 15.38 2.89
CA LYS A 103 17.10 14.10 3.04
C LYS A 103 16.23 13.99 4.30
N GLU A 104 16.08 15.09 5.05
CA GLU A 104 15.19 15.13 6.21
C GLU A 104 13.74 14.94 5.78
N THR A 105 12.97 14.23 6.59
CA THR A 105 11.57 13.92 6.31
C THR A 105 10.67 14.43 7.43
N THR A 106 9.67 15.23 7.07
CA THR A 106 8.58 15.64 7.97
C THR A 106 7.29 14.90 7.60
N VAL A 107 6.42 14.67 8.58
CA VAL A 107 5.26 13.79 8.42
C VAL A 107 3.97 14.49 8.86
N LEU A 108 2.98 14.51 7.98
CA LEU A 108 1.60 14.88 8.32
C LEU A 108 0.75 13.61 8.45
N GLN A 109 0.14 13.41 9.62
CA GLN A 109 -0.77 12.29 9.85
C GLN A 109 -2.22 12.66 9.53
N CYS A 110 -2.87 11.85 8.69
CA CYS A 110 -4.29 11.92 8.40
C CYS A 110 -5.07 11.12 9.46
N GLN A 111 -5.89 11.81 10.26
CA GLN A 111 -6.55 11.19 11.41
C GLN A 111 -7.78 10.36 11.05
N THR A 112 -8.38 10.61 9.90
CA THR A 112 -9.71 10.12 9.53
C THR A 112 -9.70 8.90 8.60
N GLY A 113 -8.56 8.51 8.04
CA GLY A 113 -8.45 7.36 7.14
C GLY A 113 -7.21 7.41 6.25
N GLN A 114 -7.16 6.49 5.28
CA GLN A 114 -6.13 6.47 4.23
C GLN A 114 -6.24 7.74 3.37
N VAL A 115 -5.11 8.24 2.89
CA VAL A 115 -5.08 9.33 1.92
C VAL A 115 -5.67 8.85 0.60
N GLY A 116 -6.68 9.55 0.09
CA GLY A 116 -7.30 9.31 -1.21
C GLY A 116 -6.59 10.11 -2.31
N ALA A 117 -7.33 11.00 -2.97
CA ALA A 117 -6.75 11.94 -3.91
C ALA A 117 -5.84 12.95 -3.20
N PHE A 118 -4.81 13.41 -3.92
CA PHE A 118 -3.74 14.24 -3.38
C PHE A 118 -3.30 15.27 -4.43
N ALA A 119 -3.00 16.49 -3.98
CA ALA A 119 -2.39 17.54 -4.79
C ALA A 119 -1.52 18.47 -3.93
N ALA A 120 -0.46 19.01 -4.51
CA ALA A 120 0.40 20.00 -3.88
C ALA A 120 0.42 21.30 -4.70
N ASN A 121 0.51 22.44 -4.03
CA ASN A 121 0.75 23.74 -4.65
C ASN A 121 1.98 24.37 -4.00
N ALA A 122 3.07 24.39 -4.75
CA ALA A 122 4.34 24.91 -4.26
C ALA A 122 4.38 26.43 -4.12
N ASN A 123 3.68 27.17 -4.98
CA ASN A 123 3.64 28.64 -4.95
C ASN A 123 3.03 29.17 -3.63
N ARG A 124 2.05 28.43 -3.09
CA ARG A 124 1.39 28.76 -1.82
C ARG A 124 1.85 27.90 -0.65
N GLN A 125 2.75 26.93 -0.90
CA GLN A 125 3.22 25.95 0.07
C GLN A 125 2.06 25.27 0.82
N VAL A 126 1.05 24.81 0.06
CA VAL A 126 -0.12 24.10 0.60
C VAL A 126 -0.29 22.74 -0.05
N VAL A 127 -0.81 21.80 0.73
CA VAL A 127 -1.17 20.46 0.26
C VAL A 127 -2.66 20.24 0.45
N ALA A 128 -3.31 19.61 -0.53
CA ALA A 128 -4.69 19.15 -0.46
C ALA A 128 -4.74 17.63 -0.55
N PHE A 129 -5.59 17.01 0.26
CA PHE A 129 -5.85 15.59 0.17
C PHE A 129 -7.27 15.25 0.63
N SER A 130 -7.86 14.21 0.04
CA SER A 130 -9.11 13.64 0.57
C SER A 130 -8.80 12.52 1.56
N ASP A 131 -9.67 12.34 2.55
CA ASP A 131 -9.72 11.07 3.26
C ASP A 131 -10.56 10.06 2.47
N ARG A 132 -10.18 8.78 2.53
CA ARG A 132 -11.08 7.70 2.13
C ARG A 132 -11.96 7.40 3.32
N LYS A 133 -13.27 7.62 3.20
CA LYS A 133 -14.32 7.22 4.15
C LYS A 133 -15.68 7.51 3.51
N LEU A 134 -16.75 7.11 4.18
CA LEU A 134 -18.10 7.57 3.81
C LEU A 134 -18.19 9.09 3.98
N ASN A 135 -18.67 9.75 2.93
CA ASN A 135 -18.71 11.22 2.80
C ASN A 135 -17.32 11.84 3.00
N PRO A 136 -16.38 11.58 2.06
CA PRO A 136 -15.01 12.05 2.16
C PRO A 136 -14.93 13.58 2.18
N ILE A 137 -13.94 14.09 2.92
CA ILE A 137 -13.67 15.52 3.08
C ILE A 137 -12.31 15.81 2.47
N ILE A 138 -12.19 16.92 1.75
CA ILE A 138 -10.90 17.41 1.26
C ILE A 138 -10.31 18.36 2.31
N TYR A 139 -9.12 18.04 2.77
CA TYR A 139 -8.37 18.84 3.75
C TYR A 139 -7.27 19.61 3.06
N ILE A 140 -7.04 20.85 3.51
CA ILE A 140 -5.91 21.65 3.06
C ILE A 140 -5.04 22.05 4.25
N TYR A 141 -3.74 21.86 4.12
CA TYR A 141 -2.74 22.12 5.15
C TYR A 141 -1.63 23.02 4.62
N THR A 142 -1.07 23.88 5.49
CA THR A 142 0.16 24.63 5.19
C THR A 142 1.40 23.77 5.35
N PHE A 143 2.46 24.15 4.66
CA PHE A 143 3.82 23.73 4.91
C PHE A 143 4.69 24.99 5.14
N PRO A 144 5.65 25.00 6.08
CA PRO A 144 6.11 23.87 6.90
C PRO A 144 5.33 23.65 8.21
N GLU A 145 4.43 24.54 8.63
CA GLU A 145 3.81 24.45 9.97
C GLU A 145 2.79 23.31 10.12
N LEU A 146 2.37 22.67 9.01
CA LEU A 146 1.38 21.60 9.00
C LEU A 146 0.07 22.00 9.70
N ARG A 147 -0.35 23.27 9.52
CA ARG A 147 -1.59 23.79 10.06
C ARG A 147 -2.73 23.60 9.06
N LYS A 148 -3.84 23.02 9.52
CA LYS A 148 -5.07 22.91 8.73
C LYS A 148 -5.64 24.31 8.40
N LEU A 149 -5.85 24.59 7.12
CA LEU A 149 -6.46 25.83 6.62
C LEU A 149 -7.94 25.69 6.32
N ALA A 150 -8.33 24.59 5.67
CA ALA A 150 -9.67 24.41 5.11
C ALA A 150 -10.14 22.96 5.20
N GLU A 151 -11.47 22.81 5.27
CA GLU A 151 -12.19 21.53 5.14
C GLU A 151 -13.30 21.70 4.10
N LEU A 152 -13.09 21.17 2.91
CA LEU A 152 -14.07 21.26 1.82
C LEU A 152 -14.97 20.03 1.87
N LYS A 153 -16.25 20.28 2.13
CA LYS A 153 -17.28 19.24 2.23
C LYS A 153 -18.15 19.30 0.98
N GLY A 154 -18.07 18.25 0.17
CA GLY A 154 -18.93 18.07 -1.00
C GLY A 154 -19.98 17.01 -0.81
N ASN A 155 -20.72 16.75 -1.87
CA ASN A 155 -21.81 15.77 -1.91
C ASN A 155 -21.34 14.36 -2.31
N THR A 156 -20.02 14.16 -2.44
CA THR A 156 -19.42 12.87 -2.77
C THR A 156 -19.63 11.87 -1.64
N GLN A 157 -20.00 10.63 -1.96
CA GLN A 157 -20.30 9.61 -0.95
C GLN A 157 -19.12 8.70 -0.63
N LEU A 158 -18.26 8.37 -1.61
CA LEU A 158 -17.27 7.29 -1.46
C LEU A 158 -15.80 7.73 -1.54
N ASP A 159 -15.37 8.31 -2.66
CA ASP A 159 -13.96 8.70 -2.83
C ASP A 159 -13.80 9.84 -3.85
N TYR A 160 -12.72 10.59 -3.70
CA TYR A 160 -12.20 11.47 -4.74
C TYR A 160 -11.03 10.78 -5.42
N THR A 161 -10.97 10.82 -6.75
CA THR A 161 -9.89 10.19 -7.52
C THR A 161 -8.79 11.18 -7.88
N LEU A 162 -9.15 12.44 -8.19
CA LEU A 162 -8.22 13.47 -8.64
C LEU A 162 -8.42 14.77 -7.88
N LEU A 163 -7.33 15.46 -7.60
CA LEU A 163 -7.28 16.84 -7.12
C LEU A 163 -6.27 17.61 -7.96
N ALA A 164 -6.57 18.88 -8.25
CA ALA A 164 -5.63 19.77 -8.92
C ALA A 164 -5.77 21.19 -8.38
N PHE A 165 -4.65 21.84 -8.07
CA PHE A 165 -4.65 23.25 -7.71
C PHE A 165 -4.55 24.14 -8.95
N SER A 166 -5.19 25.30 -8.89
CA SER A 166 -4.85 26.41 -9.79
C SER A 166 -3.45 26.93 -9.50
N PHE A 167 -2.75 27.44 -10.52
CA PHE A 167 -1.34 27.82 -10.42
C PHE A 167 -1.10 28.97 -9.43
N THR A 168 -1.84 30.08 -9.57
CA THR A 168 -1.73 31.26 -8.69
C THR A 168 -2.99 31.51 -7.84
N GLY A 169 -4.15 31.00 -8.26
CA GLY A 169 -5.44 31.28 -7.62
C GLY A 169 -5.67 30.52 -6.30
N PRO A 170 -6.71 30.90 -5.52
CA PRO A 170 -7.21 30.15 -4.39
C PRO A 170 -8.20 29.06 -4.83
N TYR A 171 -8.03 28.50 -6.04
CA TYR A 171 -8.95 27.52 -6.61
C TYR A 171 -8.37 26.11 -6.57
N LEU A 172 -9.25 25.15 -6.30
CA LEU A 172 -8.98 23.71 -6.31
C LEU A 172 -10.06 23.04 -7.16
N ALA A 173 -9.68 22.11 -8.02
CA ALA A 173 -10.60 21.24 -8.72
C ALA A 173 -10.51 19.83 -8.12
N SER A 174 -11.64 19.15 -8.03
CA SER A 174 -11.74 17.78 -7.55
C SER A 174 -12.61 16.95 -8.48
N TYR A 175 -12.25 15.70 -8.68
CA TYR A 175 -13.06 14.74 -9.41
C TYR A 175 -13.47 13.58 -8.48
N SER A 176 -14.77 13.29 -8.40
CA SER A 176 -15.30 12.21 -7.57
C SER A 176 -15.33 10.87 -8.31
N SER A 177 -15.30 9.77 -7.56
CA SER A 177 -15.43 8.41 -8.08
C SER A 177 -16.90 8.01 -8.28
N ILE A 178 -17.11 6.71 -8.50
CA ILE A 178 -18.42 6.05 -8.42
C ILE A 178 -19.03 6.37 -7.03
N PRO A 179 -20.33 6.73 -6.94
CA PRO A 179 -21.32 6.74 -8.02
C PRO A 179 -21.46 8.06 -8.80
N GLU A 180 -20.84 9.16 -8.38
CA GLU A 180 -21.24 10.49 -8.87
C GLU A 180 -20.49 10.97 -10.13
N PHE A 181 -19.21 10.63 -10.29
CA PHE A 181 -18.36 11.07 -11.41
C PHE A 181 -18.41 12.60 -11.65
N VAL A 182 -18.32 13.40 -10.59
CA VAL A 182 -18.52 14.85 -10.62
C VAL A 182 -17.19 15.58 -10.62
N LEU A 183 -17.02 16.49 -11.59
CA LEU A 183 -15.99 17.53 -11.55
C LEU A 183 -16.53 18.72 -10.74
N SER A 184 -15.83 19.11 -9.69
CA SER A 184 -16.19 20.26 -8.83
C SER A 184 -15.04 21.26 -8.73
N VAL A 185 -15.35 22.55 -8.72
CA VAL A 185 -14.38 23.64 -8.56
C VAL A 185 -14.69 24.41 -7.29
N TRP A 186 -13.66 24.62 -6.47
CA TRP A 186 -13.75 25.19 -5.13
C TRP A 186 -12.92 26.46 -5.02
N ASN A 187 -13.42 27.49 -4.35
CA ASN A 187 -12.57 28.50 -3.71
C ASN A 187 -12.22 28.01 -2.32
N TRP A 188 -11.04 27.45 -2.18
CA TRP A 188 -10.67 26.76 -0.95
C TRP A 188 -10.30 27.71 0.19
N LYS A 189 -9.99 28.97 -0.11
CA LYS A 189 -9.71 29.99 0.91
C LYS A 189 -10.99 30.46 1.60
N GLU A 190 -12.08 30.51 0.85
CA GLU A 190 -13.41 30.89 1.34
C GLU A 190 -14.26 29.68 1.78
N ASN A 191 -13.76 28.45 1.57
CA ASN A 191 -14.50 27.21 1.77
C ASN A 191 -15.80 27.14 0.95
N LEU A 192 -15.78 27.67 -0.28
CA LEU A 192 -16.96 27.78 -1.14
C LEU A 192 -16.84 26.82 -2.34
N LEU A 193 -17.90 26.04 -2.59
CA LEU A 193 -18.09 25.32 -3.85
C LEU A 193 -18.59 26.31 -4.91
N LEU A 194 -17.85 26.51 -5.99
CA LEU A 194 -18.21 27.45 -7.04
C LEU A 194 -19.18 26.83 -8.05
N CYS A 195 -18.84 25.65 -8.57
CA CYS A 195 -19.61 24.95 -9.58
C CYS A 195 -19.26 23.46 -9.62
N SER A 196 -20.17 22.63 -10.15
CA SER A 196 -19.97 21.19 -10.28
C SER A 196 -20.78 20.63 -11.45
N GLU A 197 -20.20 19.71 -12.21
CA GLU A 197 -20.85 19.02 -13.32
C GLU A 197 -20.60 17.51 -13.26
N SER A 198 -21.63 16.69 -13.50
CA SER A 198 -21.52 15.22 -13.47
C SER A 198 -21.25 14.65 -14.86
N GLN A 199 -20.38 13.63 -14.93
CA GLN A 199 -20.11 12.86 -16.13
C GLN A 199 -20.21 11.35 -15.88
N PRO A 200 -21.43 10.80 -15.81
CA PRO A 200 -21.61 9.38 -15.51
C PRO A 200 -20.85 8.48 -16.49
N GLY A 201 -20.06 7.54 -15.96
CA GLY A 201 -19.35 6.54 -16.75
C GLY A 201 -18.00 6.98 -17.31
N VAL A 202 -17.55 8.21 -17.07
CA VAL A 202 -16.22 8.68 -17.49
C VAL A 202 -15.20 8.39 -16.38
N THR A 203 -14.20 7.56 -16.67
CA THR A 203 -13.07 7.33 -15.76
C THR A 203 -11.90 8.26 -16.10
N ALA A 204 -11.82 9.39 -15.41
CA ALA A 204 -10.74 10.33 -15.61
C ALA A 204 -9.40 9.78 -15.08
N THR A 205 -8.35 9.93 -15.89
CA THR A 205 -6.97 9.53 -15.57
C THR A 205 -6.13 10.71 -15.10
N SER A 206 -6.42 11.93 -15.57
CA SER A 206 -5.66 13.13 -15.22
C SER A 206 -6.52 14.40 -15.25
N LEU A 207 -6.20 15.36 -14.38
CA LEU A 207 -6.89 16.63 -14.21
C LEU A 207 -5.88 17.75 -13.96
N SER A 208 -6.04 18.90 -14.63
CA SER A 208 -5.16 20.06 -14.43
C SER A 208 -5.85 21.38 -14.77
N PHE A 209 -5.42 22.46 -14.12
CA PHE A 209 -5.74 23.83 -14.53
C PHE A 209 -4.79 24.30 -15.61
N ASN A 210 -5.29 25.16 -16.50
CA ASN A 210 -4.43 26.01 -17.31
C ASN A 210 -3.63 26.95 -16.37
N PRO A 211 -2.29 26.95 -16.44
CA PRO A 211 -1.43 27.76 -15.58
C PRO A 211 -1.64 29.28 -15.73
N MET A 212 -2.03 29.72 -16.93
CA MET A 212 -2.22 31.13 -17.28
C MET A 212 -3.65 31.60 -17.06
N ASN A 213 -4.64 30.71 -17.13
CA ASN A 213 -6.05 31.03 -16.95
C ASN A 213 -6.78 29.96 -16.13
N TRP A 214 -7.07 30.26 -14.86
CA TRP A 214 -7.77 29.35 -13.97
C TRP A 214 -9.19 28.98 -14.43
N GLN A 215 -9.80 29.76 -15.33
CA GLN A 215 -11.13 29.46 -15.86
C GLN A 215 -11.13 28.28 -16.82
N ARG A 216 -9.97 27.67 -17.11
CA ARG A 216 -9.87 26.53 -18.02
C ARG A 216 -9.21 25.34 -17.34
N LEU A 217 -9.83 24.18 -17.52
CA LEU A 217 -9.33 22.90 -17.04
C LEU A 217 -9.20 21.92 -18.20
N CYS A 218 -8.26 20.99 -18.08
CA CYS A 218 -8.15 19.84 -18.96
C CYS A 218 -8.40 18.58 -18.13
N LEU A 219 -9.36 17.77 -18.58
CA LEU A 219 -9.69 16.46 -18.05
C LEU A 219 -9.40 15.41 -19.12
N VAL A 220 -8.57 14.43 -18.79
CA VAL A 220 -8.20 13.34 -19.69
C VAL A 220 -8.74 12.03 -19.13
N SER A 221 -9.24 11.18 -20.02
CA SER A 221 -9.69 9.80 -19.77
C SER A 221 -8.97 8.86 -20.72
N GLU A 222 -9.14 7.54 -20.59
CA GLU A 222 -8.48 6.56 -21.47
C GLU A 222 -8.82 6.72 -22.96
N SER A 223 -9.94 7.36 -23.30
CA SER A 223 -10.43 7.47 -24.68
C SER A 223 -10.80 8.89 -25.13
N SER A 224 -10.66 9.90 -24.25
CA SER A 224 -11.09 11.26 -24.59
C SER A 224 -10.34 12.34 -23.82
N VAL A 225 -10.20 13.50 -24.46
CA VAL A 225 -9.70 14.74 -23.86
C VAL A 225 -10.83 15.76 -23.87
N THR A 226 -11.10 16.37 -22.72
CA THR A 226 -12.13 17.40 -22.58
C THR A 226 -11.53 18.66 -21.96
N ILE A 227 -11.71 19.79 -22.63
CA ILE A 227 -11.44 21.11 -22.07
C ILE A 227 -12.71 21.60 -21.40
N TRP A 228 -12.59 22.11 -20.18
CA TRP A 228 -13.70 22.71 -19.46
C TRP A 228 -13.50 24.19 -19.32
N LEU A 229 -14.57 24.96 -19.55
CA LEU A 229 -14.60 26.40 -19.36
C LEU A 229 -15.46 26.73 -18.14
N ILE A 230 -14.91 27.52 -17.23
CA ILE A 230 -15.62 28.08 -16.08
C ILE A 230 -16.10 29.48 -16.51
N GLU A 231 -17.36 29.56 -16.88
CA GLU A 231 -18.01 30.83 -17.16
C GLU A 231 -18.43 31.49 -15.84
N LYS A 232 -18.14 32.78 -15.68
CA LYS A 232 -18.46 33.54 -14.47
C LYS A 232 -19.40 34.69 -14.83
N SER A 233 -20.53 34.77 -14.13
CA SER A 233 -21.47 35.89 -14.19
C SER A 233 -21.77 36.38 -12.77
N ASN A 234 -21.25 37.55 -12.40
CA ASN A 234 -21.26 38.05 -11.03
C ASN A 234 -20.67 37.02 -10.03
N ASP A 235 -21.51 36.46 -9.16
CA ASP A 235 -21.13 35.45 -8.17
C ASP A 235 -21.43 34.01 -8.64
N GLU A 236 -22.15 33.84 -9.75
CA GLU A 236 -22.48 32.52 -10.30
C GLU A 236 -21.37 32.03 -11.23
N HIS A 237 -21.05 30.74 -11.10
CA HIS A 237 -20.06 30.05 -11.93
C HIS A 237 -20.72 28.84 -12.58
N LEU A 238 -20.47 28.64 -13.87
CA LEU A 238 -20.99 27.51 -14.64
C LEU A 238 -19.83 26.74 -15.27
N LEU A 239 -19.89 25.41 -15.22
CA LEU A 239 -18.96 24.54 -15.93
C LEU A 239 -19.54 24.17 -17.29
N LYS A 240 -18.82 24.53 -18.34
CA LYS A 240 -19.16 24.16 -19.72
C LYS A 240 -18.16 23.14 -20.24
N GLN A 241 -18.68 22.03 -20.74
CA GLN A 241 -17.90 20.96 -21.35
C GLN A 241 -17.55 21.30 -22.81
N CYS A 242 -16.28 21.15 -23.19
CA CYS A 242 -15.80 21.31 -24.56
C CYS A 242 -14.98 20.06 -24.95
N PRO A 243 -15.64 18.98 -25.41
CA PRO A 243 -14.94 17.76 -25.82
C PRO A 243 -14.06 18.01 -27.06
N VAL A 244 -12.85 17.47 -27.05
CA VAL A 244 -11.90 17.61 -28.15
C VAL A 244 -12.03 16.42 -29.10
N LYS A 245 -12.11 16.69 -30.41
CA LYS A 245 -12.11 15.65 -31.44
C LYS A 245 -10.69 15.16 -31.69
N LEU A 246 -10.37 13.97 -31.18
CA LEU A 246 -9.07 13.34 -31.37
C LEU A 246 -8.93 12.77 -32.79
N PRO A 247 -7.71 12.75 -33.37
CA PRO A 247 -7.43 12.10 -34.65
C PRO A 247 -7.73 10.60 -34.64
N ASP A 248 -7.89 10.01 -35.83
CA ASP A 248 -7.91 8.54 -35.96
C ASP A 248 -6.53 7.91 -35.64
N GLU A 249 -6.47 6.59 -35.45
CA GLU A 249 -5.21 5.85 -35.19
C GLU A 249 -4.11 6.07 -36.25
N ARG A 250 -4.44 6.64 -37.42
CA ARG A 250 -3.48 6.98 -38.48
C ARG A 250 -3.03 8.45 -38.43
N GLY A 251 -3.43 9.20 -37.40
CA GLY A 251 -3.10 10.61 -37.21
C GLY A 251 -3.88 11.57 -38.11
N SER A 252 -4.96 11.12 -38.77
CA SER A 252 -5.78 11.98 -39.61
C SER A 252 -6.85 12.67 -38.77
N VAL A 253 -6.80 14.00 -38.73
CA VAL A 253 -7.91 14.83 -38.24
C VAL A 253 -8.87 14.99 -39.41
N ASN A 254 -9.86 14.10 -39.53
CA ASN A 254 -10.87 14.28 -40.57
C ASN A 254 -11.67 15.56 -40.26
N PRO A 255 -11.65 16.61 -41.12
CA PRO A 255 -12.79 17.51 -41.14
C PRO A 255 -14.00 16.65 -41.46
N HIS A 256 -15.17 17.00 -40.93
CA HIS A 256 -16.40 16.46 -41.49
C HIS A 256 -16.43 16.88 -42.98
N GLU A 257 -15.93 16.04 -43.89
CA GLU A 257 -16.48 15.99 -45.23
C GLU A 257 -17.97 15.76 -45.01
N GLU A 258 -18.81 16.60 -45.60
CA GLU A 258 -20.25 16.68 -45.33
C GLU A 258 -20.94 15.32 -45.55
N LEU A 259 -21.00 14.50 -44.51
CA LEU A 259 -21.53 13.11 -44.51
C LEU A 259 -23.03 13.03 -44.82
N PHE A 260 -23.69 14.16 -45.09
CA PHE A 260 -25.02 14.19 -45.67
C PHE A 260 -25.04 13.77 -47.15
N PHE A 261 -23.90 13.85 -47.84
CA PHE A 261 -23.76 13.39 -49.22
C PHE A 261 -22.55 12.46 -49.34
N PRO A 262 -22.68 11.26 -49.93
CA PRO A 262 -21.52 10.42 -50.21
C PRO A 262 -20.54 11.18 -51.12
N VAL A 263 -19.24 10.90 -50.97
CA VAL A 263 -18.19 11.35 -51.89
C VAL A 263 -18.69 11.11 -53.31
N SER A 264 -18.86 12.18 -54.09
CA SER A 264 -19.34 12.09 -55.47
C SER A 264 -18.47 11.09 -56.22
N HIS A 265 -19.01 9.92 -56.53
CA HIS A 265 -18.46 9.09 -57.58
C HIS A 265 -18.70 9.86 -58.88
N SER A 266 -17.68 10.59 -59.33
CA SER A 266 -17.66 11.08 -60.69
C SER A 266 -17.86 9.88 -61.61
N GLU A 267 -18.86 9.99 -62.49
CA GLU A 267 -19.23 9.05 -63.56
C GLU A 267 -20.32 8.02 -63.22
N ASP A 268 -21.55 8.47 -62.94
CA ASP A 268 -22.72 7.99 -63.72
C ASP A 268 -24.00 8.77 -63.39
N ARG A 269 -24.63 9.39 -64.40
CA ARG A 269 -25.86 10.22 -64.23
C ARG A 269 -27.17 9.43 -64.28
N TYR A 270 -27.15 8.11 -64.07
CA TYR A 270 -28.33 7.25 -64.31
C TYR A 270 -29.03 6.71 -63.05
N TYR A 271 -28.50 6.95 -61.85
CA TYR A 271 -29.05 6.38 -60.61
C TYR A 271 -29.53 7.43 -59.61
N GLY A 272 -30.80 7.82 -59.69
CA GLY A 272 -31.59 8.41 -58.59
C GLY A 272 -31.03 9.67 -57.87
N PRO A 273 -31.75 10.20 -56.86
CA PRO A 273 -31.18 11.19 -55.95
C PRO A 273 -30.23 10.51 -54.95
N ASP A 274 -29.06 11.11 -54.69
CA ASP A 274 -28.18 10.68 -53.60
C ASP A 274 -28.89 10.88 -52.26
N LEU A 275 -29.21 9.76 -51.61
CA LEU A 275 -29.89 9.76 -50.31
C LEU A 275 -28.85 9.64 -49.18
N PRO A 276 -28.96 10.43 -48.10
CA PRO A 276 -28.09 10.28 -46.94
C PRO A 276 -28.24 8.87 -46.33
N VAL A 277 -27.16 8.34 -45.77
CA VAL A 277 -27.12 6.95 -45.29
C VAL A 277 -28.15 6.69 -44.18
N SER A 278 -28.47 7.71 -43.39
CA SER A 278 -29.56 7.66 -42.40
C SER A 278 -30.95 7.53 -43.01
N ALA A 279 -31.19 8.16 -44.17
CA ALA A 279 -32.44 8.01 -44.92
C ALA A 279 -32.56 6.63 -45.59
N VAL A 280 -31.45 6.08 -46.10
CA VAL A 280 -31.40 4.69 -46.61
C VAL A 280 -31.67 3.68 -45.47
N ALA A 281 -31.22 3.98 -44.26
CA ALA A 281 -31.46 3.18 -43.06
C ALA A 281 -32.87 3.35 -42.47
N GLY A 282 -33.70 4.27 -43.00
CA GLY A 282 -35.07 4.52 -42.52
C GLY A 282 -35.14 5.22 -41.16
N LEU A 283 -34.08 5.90 -40.75
CA LEU A 283 -34.00 6.60 -39.47
C LEU A 283 -34.70 7.97 -39.57
N VAL A 284 -35.29 8.42 -38.47
CA VAL A 284 -36.03 9.69 -38.40
C VAL A 284 -35.70 10.40 -37.08
N GLY A 285 -35.64 11.74 -37.12
CA GLY A 285 -35.32 12.55 -35.93
C GLY A 285 -33.84 12.47 -35.54
N ASP A 286 -33.55 12.62 -34.25
CA ASP A 286 -32.18 12.71 -33.71
C ASP A 286 -31.30 11.49 -34.06
N GLU A 287 -31.92 10.31 -34.20
CA GLU A 287 -31.23 9.09 -34.62
C GLU A 287 -30.72 9.19 -36.06
N ALA A 288 -31.41 9.92 -36.95
CA ALA A 288 -30.98 10.12 -38.33
C ALA A 288 -29.83 11.12 -38.44
N GLU A 289 -29.76 12.10 -37.54
CA GLU A 289 -28.72 13.13 -37.52
C GLU A 289 -27.41 12.61 -36.90
N THR A 290 -27.50 11.65 -35.98
CA THR A 290 -26.36 11.07 -35.27
C THR A 290 -25.88 9.72 -35.83
N PHE A 291 -26.59 9.17 -36.82
CA PHE A 291 -26.26 7.86 -37.38
C PHE A 291 -24.95 7.86 -38.17
N MET A 292 -24.00 7.07 -37.67
CA MET A 292 -22.74 6.74 -38.33
C MET A 292 -22.73 5.24 -38.61
N PRO A 293 -22.61 4.79 -39.88
CA PRO A 293 -22.42 3.37 -40.16
C PRO A 293 -21.13 2.89 -39.51
N ARG A 294 -21.14 1.68 -38.92
CA ARG A 294 -19.99 1.13 -38.19
C ARG A 294 -18.68 1.14 -38.98
N ASN A 295 -18.74 1.04 -40.31
CA ASN A 295 -17.57 1.05 -41.19
C ASN A 295 -16.90 2.43 -41.31
N TYR A 296 -17.58 3.51 -40.91
CA TYR A 296 -17.05 4.89 -40.89
C TYR A 296 -16.60 5.33 -39.50
N ILE A 297 -16.92 4.55 -38.45
CA ILE A 297 -16.43 4.80 -37.09
C ILE A 297 -14.98 4.31 -37.04
N LYS A 298 -14.04 5.25 -37.22
CA LYS A 298 -12.63 4.98 -36.96
C LYS A 298 -12.35 5.15 -35.46
N PRO A 299 -11.61 4.22 -34.82
CA PRO A 299 -11.15 4.43 -33.46
C PRO A 299 -10.21 5.65 -33.42
N ALA A 300 -10.41 6.48 -32.40
CA ALA A 300 -9.54 7.61 -32.13
C ALA A 300 -8.30 7.16 -31.35
N VAL A 301 -7.24 7.96 -31.43
CA VAL A 301 -6.01 7.75 -30.64
C VAL A 301 -6.29 7.81 -29.14
N HIS A 302 -5.53 7.04 -28.36
CA HIS A 302 -5.74 6.89 -26.92
C HIS A 302 -4.77 7.80 -26.14
N PRO A 303 -5.24 8.86 -25.46
CA PRO A 303 -4.38 9.78 -24.73
C PRO A 303 -3.81 9.16 -23.46
N THR A 304 -2.51 9.35 -23.21
CA THR A 304 -1.78 8.76 -22.07
C THR A 304 -1.39 9.78 -21.02
N ALA A 305 -0.97 10.97 -21.44
CA ALA A 305 -0.52 12.04 -20.56
C ALA A 305 -0.71 13.39 -21.24
N HIS A 306 -0.78 14.45 -20.44
CA HIS A 306 -0.91 15.81 -20.95
C HIS A 306 -0.12 16.82 -20.12
N CYS A 307 0.25 17.93 -20.74
CA CYS A 307 0.83 19.09 -20.04
C CYS A 307 0.44 20.40 -20.73
N TRP A 308 0.41 21.49 -19.97
CA TRP A 308 0.12 22.82 -20.49
C TRP A 308 1.38 23.57 -20.92
N THR A 309 1.24 24.40 -21.95
CA THR A 309 2.26 25.36 -22.37
C THR A 309 2.01 26.74 -21.75
N GLY A 310 3.01 27.64 -21.84
CA GLY A 310 2.86 29.04 -21.46
C GLY A 310 1.91 29.85 -22.37
N THR A 311 1.54 29.30 -23.52
CA THR A 311 0.62 29.89 -24.51
C THR A 311 -0.82 29.37 -24.39
N SER A 312 -1.15 28.66 -23.30
CA SER A 312 -2.47 28.03 -23.10
C SER A 312 -2.81 26.92 -24.11
N GLU A 313 -1.81 26.27 -24.68
CA GLU A 313 -1.98 25.05 -25.47
C GLU A 313 -1.76 23.83 -24.58
N VAL A 314 -2.32 22.69 -24.98
CA VAL A 314 -2.16 21.41 -24.30
C VAL A 314 -1.42 20.46 -25.22
N TYR A 315 -0.28 19.94 -24.77
CA TYR A 315 0.35 18.79 -25.41
C TYR A 315 -0.21 17.52 -24.82
N VAL A 316 -0.54 16.55 -25.68
CA VAL A 316 -1.08 15.25 -25.30
C VAL A 316 -0.28 14.16 -25.99
N SER A 317 0.25 13.20 -25.24
CA SER A 317 0.84 11.98 -25.82
C SER A 317 -0.21 10.89 -25.97
N CYS A 318 -0.03 10.04 -26.97
CA CYS A 318 -0.95 8.93 -27.27
C CYS A 318 -0.25 7.56 -27.21
N GLU A 319 -1.03 6.50 -26.96
CA GLU A 319 -0.53 5.11 -26.95
C GLU A 319 0.04 4.69 -28.31
N GLU A 320 -0.46 5.27 -29.39
CA GLU A 320 -0.02 5.04 -30.77
C GLU A 320 1.32 5.73 -31.08
N GLY A 321 1.88 6.51 -30.14
CA GLY A 321 3.18 7.18 -30.27
C GLY A 321 3.11 8.61 -30.82
N TYR A 322 1.91 9.14 -31.08
CA TYR A 322 1.75 10.54 -31.51
C TYR A 322 1.85 11.51 -30.33
N ILE A 323 2.33 12.72 -30.62
CA ILE A 323 2.21 13.88 -29.72
C ILE A 323 1.28 14.88 -30.42
N LEU A 324 0.19 15.22 -29.77
CA LEU A 324 -0.82 16.15 -30.25
C LEU A 324 -0.63 17.52 -29.61
N THR A 325 -0.91 18.57 -30.35
CA THR A 325 -1.10 19.94 -29.85
C THR A 325 -2.58 20.27 -29.91
N ILE A 326 -3.12 20.73 -28.79
CA ILE A 326 -4.53 21.13 -28.67
C ILE A 326 -4.56 22.60 -28.25
N ASN A 327 -5.14 23.44 -29.09
CA ASN A 327 -5.38 24.83 -28.73
C ASN A 327 -6.60 24.89 -27.80
N ALA A 328 -6.43 25.39 -26.58
CA ALA A 328 -7.53 25.38 -25.61
C ALA A 328 -8.66 26.36 -25.94
N GLU A 329 -8.44 27.35 -26.82
CA GLU A 329 -9.44 28.37 -27.24
C GLU A 329 -10.29 27.91 -28.41
N THR A 330 -9.65 27.37 -29.45
CA THR A 330 -10.33 26.90 -30.67
C THR A 330 -10.70 25.43 -30.62
N TYR A 331 -10.14 24.68 -29.65
CA TYR A 331 -10.26 23.22 -29.53
C TYR A 331 -9.72 22.46 -30.77
N SER A 332 -8.90 23.13 -31.59
CA SER A 332 -8.28 22.53 -32.77
C SER A 332 -7.11 21.63 -32.37
N VAL A 333 -7.00 20.48 -33.03
CA VAL A 333 -5.94 19.49 -32.80
C VAL A 333 -4.99 19.43 -33.98
N SER A 334 -3.69 19.43 -33.71
CA SER A 334 -2.64 19.17 -34.72
C SER A 334 -1.71 18.06 -34.23
N VAL A 335 -1.15 17.27 -35.15
CA VAL A 335 -0.18 16.21 -34.82
C VAL A 335 1.23 16.75 -35.03
N LEU A 336 2.10 16.64 -34.02
CA LEU A 336 3.52 17.01 -34.15
C LEU A 336 4.28 15.99 -35.00
N GLN A 337 5.09 16.49 -35.94
CA GLN A 337 5.88 15.68 -36.85
C GLN A 337 7.36 15.71 -36.48
N GLN A 338 8.03 14.56 -36.52
CA GLN A 338 9.47 14.49 -36.26
C GLN A 338 10.25 15.08 -37.45
N LYS A 339 11.20 15.99 -37.21
CA LYS A 339 12.17 16.39 -38.26
C LYS A 339 13.04 15.17 -38.61
N PRO A 340 13.32 14.90 -39.91
CA PRO A 340 14.19 13.81 -40.30
C PRO A 340 15.59 13.98 -39.68
N LEU A 341 16.00 13.00 -38.87
CA LEU A 341 17.29 13.01 -38.15
C LEU A 341 18.49 13.17 -39.11
N PRO A 342 19.44 14.10 -38.85
CA PRO A 342 20.70 14.18 -39.59
C PRO A 342 21.51 12.88 -39.49
N GLU A 343 22.12 12.44 -40.60
CA GLU A 343 22.80 11.13 -40.72
C GLU A 343 23.85 10.83 -39.63
N ARG A 344 24.48 11.87 -39.05
CA ARG A 344 25.50 11.73 -37.99
C ARG A 344 24.96 11.18 -36.66
N ILE A 345 23.69 11.46 -36.34
CA ILE A 345 23.03 11.06 -35.07
C ILE A 345 22.47 9.63 -35.15
N ARG A 346 22.17 9.12 -36.36
CA ARG A 346 21.79 7.71 -36.58
C ARG A 346 22.82 6.76 -35.95
N THR A 347 24.11 7.04 -36.14
CA THR A 347 25.22 6.25 -35.59
C THR A 347 25.21 6.12 -34.06
N ILE A 348 24.76 7.13 -33.30
CA ILE A 348 24.72 7.08 -31.82
C ILE A 348 23.43 6.43 -31.33
N SER A 349 22.30 6.71 -31.98
CA SER A 349 21.02 6.01 -31.72
C SER A 349 21.12 4.51 -32.04
N ASP A 350 21.85 4.17 -33.09
CA ASP A 350 22.20 2.79 -33.48
C ASP A 350 23.13 2.14 -32.45
N VAL A 351 24.07 2.90 -31.86
CA VAL A 351 24.95 2.40 -30.78
C VAL A 351 24.20 2.21 -29.45
N VAL A 352 23.32 3.13 -29.05
CA VAL A 352 22.49 2.99 -27.84
C VAL A 352 21.47 1.85 -28.00
N SER A 353 20.87 1.70 -29.19
CA SER A 353 20.00 0.58 -29.51
C SER A 353 20.78 -0.75 -29.67
N TYR A 354 22.03 -0.71 -30.11
CA TYR A 354 22.94 -1.87 -30.14
C TYR A 354 23.37 -2.29 -28.72
N VAL A 355 23.72 -1.36 -27.85
CA VAL A 355 24.02 -1.62 -26.42
C VAL A 355 22.79 -2.17 -25.71
N HIS A 356 21.59 -1.61 -25.97
CA HIS A 356 20.33 -2.17 -25.50
C HIS A 356 20.05 -3.57 -26.02
N LYS A 357 20.30 -3.83 -27.32
CA LYS A 357 20.19 -5.18 -27.91
C LYS A 357 21.16 -6.17 -27.25
N GLU A 358 22.39 -5.77 -26.94
CA GLU A 358 23.38 -6.63 -26.28
C GLU A 358 23.04 -6.88 -24.79
N VAL A 359 22.52 -5.89 -24.07
CA VAL A 359 22.07 -6.04 -22.67
C VAL A 359 20.76 -6.87 -22.58
N GLN A 360 19.84 -6.70 -23.53
CA GLN A 360 18.58 -7.46 -23.60
C GLN A 360 18.75 -8.87 -24.17
N LYS A 361 19.73 -9.12 -25.05
CA LYS A 361 20.11 -10.48 -25.50
C LYS A 361 20.53 -11.36 -24.32
N LYS A 362 21.15 -10.79 -23.28
CA LYS A 362 21.46 -11.52 -22.03
C LYS A 362 20.22 -11.87 -21.19
N LYS A 363 19.04 -11.31 -21.49
CA LYS A 363 17.76 -11.55 -20.79
C LYS A 363 16.63 -12.10 -21.68
N GLY A 364 16.90 -12.49 -22.92
CA GLY A 364 15.97 -13.25 -23.77
C GLY A 364 14.75 -12.48 -24.34
N GLY A 365 14.73 -11.14 -24.30
CA GLY A 365 13.62 -10.33 -24.81
C GLY A 365 13.77 -9.89 -26.27
N LYS A 366 12.67 -9.85 -27.04
CA LYS A 366 12.64 -9.24 -28.40
C LYS A 366 12.79 -7.70 -28.30
N PRO A 367 13.61 -7.04 -29.14
CA PRO A 367 13.76 -5.58 -29.11
C PRO A 367 12.47 -4.89 -29.58
N LYS A 368 11.99 -3.89 -28.83
CA LYS A 368 10.89 -2.99 -29.24
C LYS A 368 11.43 -1.91 -30.17
N ASP A 369 10.62 -1.53 -31.15
CA ASP A 369 10.95 -0.53 -32.17
C ASP A 369 11.07 0.87 -31.55
N LEU A 370 12.14 1.60 -31.86
CA LEU A 370 12.39 2.95 -31.31
C LEU A 370 11.70 4.06 -32.11
N GLN A 371 11.10 3.74 -33.27
CA GLN A 371 10.56 4.77 -34.16
C GLN A 371 9.34 5.49 -33.60
N ASN A 372 8.56 4.87 -32.70
CA ASN A 372 7.43 5.49 -32.01
C ASN A 372 7.33 4.98 -30.56
N PRO A 373 8.07 5.57 -29.60
CA PRO A 373 7.99 5.13 -28.21
C PRO A 373 6.65 5.55 -27.60
N VAL A 374 5.95 4.60 -26.97
CA VAL A 374 4.75 4.90 -26.18
C VAL A 374 5.14 5.74 -24.96
N LEU A 375 4.70 7.00 -24.95
CA LEU A 375 5.00 7.95 -23.88
C LEU A 375 3.95 7.86 -22.78
N SER A 376 4.41 7.77 -21.54
CA SER A 376 3.60 7.61 -20.32
C SER A 376 3.47 8.90 -19.51
N SER A 377 4.37 9.87 -19.71
CA SER A 377 4.36 11.13 -18.96
C SER A 377 5.05 12.25 -19.73
N LEU A 378 4.56 13.47 -19.52
CA LEU A 378 5.00 14.70 -20.19
C LEU A 378 5.24 15.80 -19.16
N ALA A 379 6.29 16.59 -19.36
CA ALA A 379 6.58 17.78 -18.58
C ALA A 379 7.19 18.88 -19.47
N PHE A 380 6.49 20.00 -19.59
CA PHE A 380 6.92 21.13 -20.42
C PHE A 380 7.73 22.14 -19.60
N CYS A 381 8.81 22.67 -20.18
CA CYS A 381 9.53 23.83 -19.68
C CYS A 381 9.73 24.86 -20.80
N LYS A 382 10.27 26.04 -20.48
CA LYS A 382 10.52 27.11 -21.46
C LYS A 382 11.34 26.64 -22.66
N ASP A 383 12.27 25.72 -22.46
CA ASP A 383 13.22 25.29 -23.48
C ASP A 383 12.68 24.16 -24.38
N GLY A 384 11.64 23.45 -23.95
CA GLY A 384 11.07 22.31 -24.69
C GLY A 384 10.27 21.34 -23.83
N LEU A 385 9.93 20.18 -24.40
CA LEU A 385 9.09 19.17 -23.78
C LEU A 385 9.94 17.96 -23.34
N TYR A 386 9.87 17.61 -22.06
CA TYR A 386 10.41 16.34 -21.56
C TYR A 386 9.32 15.27 -21.60
N ALA A 387 9.69 14.07 -22.05
CA ALA A 387 8.78 12.93 -22.07
C ALA A 387 9.49 11.63 -21.72
N THR A 388 8.73 10.69 -21.15
CA THR A 388 9.21 9.34 -20.85
C THR A 388 8.25 8.31 -21.36
N GLY A 389 8.76 7.11 -21.65
CA GLY A 389 7.95 5.96 -22.02
C GLY A 389 8.25 4.72 -21.19
N SER A 390 7.67 3.59 -21.60
CA SER A 390 7.85 2.29 -20.92
C SER A 390 9.28 1.75 -20.88
N GLY A 391 10.20 2.32 -21.68
CA GLY A 391 11.60 1.92 -21.73
C GLY A 391 12.50 2.50 -20.62
N GLY A 392 11.99 3.42 -19.79
CA GLY A 392 12.79 4.05 -18.72
C GLY A 392 13.78 5.12 -19.17
N ILE A 393 13.67 5.54 -20.44
CA ILE A 393 14.50 6.58 -21.04
C ILE A 393 13.77 7.92 -20.92
N LEU A 394 14.50 8.96 -20.51
CA LEU A 394 14.08 10.35 -20.53
C LEU A 394 14.47 10.99 -21.87
N PHE A 395 13.47 11.47 -22.59
CA PHE A 395 13.63 12.19 -23.84
C PHE A 395 13.35 13.68 -23.66
N PHE A 396 14.04 14.50 -24.43
CA PHE A 396 13.79 15.92 -24.58
C PHE A 396 13.44 16.23 -26.04
N TYR A 397 12.36 16.96 -26.24
CA TYR A 397 11.79 17.34 -27.52
C TYR A 397 11.94 18.85 -27.69
N TYR A 398 12.76 19.27 -28.66
CA TYR A 398 12.82 20.64 -29.12
C TYR A 398 11.71 20.86 -30.13
N ILE A 399 10.69 21.63 -29.76
CA ILE A 399 9.50 21.87 -30.58
C ILE A 399 9.63 23.22 -31.28
N ASP A 400 9.46 23.20 -32.60
CA ASP A 400 9.53 24.33 -33.50
C ASP A 400 8.32 24.27 -34.44
N ASP A 401 7.31 25.09 -34.16
CA ASP A 401 5.97 25.03 -34.72
C ASP A 401 5.32 23.63 -34.59
N LEU A 402 5.07 22.94 -35.71
CA LEU A 402 4.50 21.59 -35.77
C LEU A 402 5.58 20.50 -35.89
N HIS A 403 6.85 20.86 -35.80
CA HIS A 403 7.96 19.94 -35.94
C HIS A 403 8.74 19.78 -34.63
N TYR A 404 9.37 18.63 -34.43
CA TYR A 404 10.25 18.42 -33.28
C TYR A 404 11.56 17.69 -33.61
N GLU A 405 12.58 17.98 -32.81
CA GLU A 405 13.83 17.22 -32.72
C GLU A 405 13.95 16.55 -31.35
N MET A 406 14.44 15.31 -31.29
CA MET A 406 14.50 14.52 -30.06
C MET A 406 15.95 14.26 -29.62
N LYS A 407 16.21 14.40 -28.32
CA LYS A 407 17.47 14.08 -27.65
C LYS A 407 17.21 13.14 -26.45
N ILE A 408 18.11 12.19 -26.22
CA ILE A 408 18.11 11.35 -25.01
C ILE A 408 18.84 12.11 -23.89
N CYS A 409 18.22 12.20 -22.72
CA CYS A 409 18.75 12.90 -21.56
C CYS A 409 19.32 11.97 -20.49
N ALA A 410 18.61 10.89 -20.17
CA ALA A 410 19.00 9.93 -19.15
C ALA A 410 18.35 8.56 -19.40
N ASP A 411 18.95 7.50 -18.87
CA ASP A 411 18.40 6.14 -18.89
C ASP A 411 18.39 5.56 -17.47
N ILE A 412 17.19 5.30 -16.93
CA ILE A 412 16.98 4.79 -15.58
C ILE A 412 16.89 3.26 -15.56
N LEU A 413 16.80 2.60 -16.74
CA LEU A 413 16.60 1.16 -16.90
C LEU A 413 15.30 0.61 -16.27
N GLN A 414 14.43 1.48 -15.76
CA GLN A 414 13.14 1.15 -15.15
C GLN A 414 12.05 2.06 -15.73
N PRO A 415 10.83 1.55 -16.01
CA PRO A 415 9.75 2.36 -16.56
C PRO A 415 9.43 3.58 -15.69
N ILE A 416 9.43 4.76 -16.30
CA ILE A 416 9.07 6.02 -15.63
C ILE A 416 7.59 6.30 -15.87
N THR A 417 6.85 6.56 -14.80
CA THR A 417 5.40 6.80 -14.82
C THR A 417 5.03 8.25 -14.64
N THR A 418 5.90 9.08 -14.07
CA THR A 418 5.57 10.48 -13.78
C THR A 418 6.79 11.38 -13.85
N LEU A 419 6.61 12.52 -14.51
CA LEU A 419 7.55 13.64 -14.60
C LEU A 419 6.98 14.85 -13.88
N ILE A 420 7.76 15.48 -13.00
CA ILE A 420 7.31 16.67 -12.25
C ILE A 420 8.46 17.66 -12.11
N PHE A 421 8.27 18.88 -12.61
CA PHE A 421 9.24 19.96 -12.40
C PHE A 421 9.10 20.59 -11.03
N SER A 422 10.24 21.01 -10.46
CA SER A 422 10.27 21.99 -9.39
C SER A 422 9.67 23.31 -9.89
N PRO A 423 9.15 24.16 -8.99
CA PRO A 423 8.47 25.41 -9.40
C PRO A 423 9.37 26.39 -10.16
N ASP A 424 10.68 26.34 -9.90
CA ASP A 424 11.71 27.11 -10.59
C ASP A 424 12.32 26.39 -11.81
N TYR A 425 11.82 25.20 -12.17
CA TYR A 425 12.29 24.35 -13.26
C TYR A 425 13.77 23.92 -13.15
N SER A 426 14.39 24.07 -11.97
CA SER A 426 15.79 23.68 -11.73
C SER A 426 16.00 22.17 -11.55
N VAL A 427 14.96 21.46 -11.11
CA VAL A 427 14.98 20.02 -10.85
C VAL A 427 13.76 19.37 -11.48
N LEU A 428 13.97 18.23 -12.15
CA LEU A 428 12.94 17.35 -12.67
C LEU A 428 12.93 16.05 -11.86
N LEU A 429 11.77 15.67 -11.33
CA LEU A 429 11.56 14.38 -10.69
C LEU A 429 11.14 13.33 -11.71
N LEU A 430 11.79 12.17 -11.64
CA LEU A 430 11.46 10.97 -12.40
C LEU A 430 10.96 9.91 -11.43
N VAL A 431 9.68 9.56 -11.50
CA VAL A 431 9.08 8.53 -10.64
C VAL A 431 8.87 7.26 -11.45
N THR A 432 9.40 6.14 -10.96
CA THR A 432 9.28 4.82 -11.60
C THR A 432 8.02 4.09 -11.18
N ASP A 433 7.61 3.08 -11.97
CA ASP A 433 6.48 2.20 -11.68
C ASP A 433 6.62 1.40 -10.36
N GLN A 434 7.86 1.13 -9.94
CA GLN A 434 8.19 0.51 -8.66
C GLN A 434 8.23 1.50 -7.49
N GLY A 435 8.12 2.80 -7.74
CA GLY A 435 8.12 3.84 -6.71
C GLY A 435 9.50 4.43 -6.36
N ALA A 436 10.57 4.03 -7.07
CA ALA A 436 11.86 4.72 -6.96
C ALA A 436 11.75 6.11 -7.60
N VAL A 437 12.39 7.09 -6.98
CA VAL A 437 12.36 8.49 -7.42
C VAL A 437 13.78 8.97 -7.68
N TYR A 438 13.98 9.58 -8.84
CA TYR A 438 15.24 10.18 -9.25
C TYR A 438 15.07 11.68 -9.46
N THR A 439 16.12 12.45 -9.21
CA THR A 439 16.23 13.87 -9.53
C THR A 439 17.14 14.05 -10.73
N TYR A 440 16.74 14.91 -11.65
CA TYR A 440 17.50 15.28 -12.84
C TYR A 440 17.59 16.81 -12.90
N LYS A 441 18.77 17.37 -13.18
CA LYS A 441 18.98 18.83 -13.25
C LYS A 441 19.16 19.28 -14.71
N PRO A 442 18.12 19.80 -15.37
CA PRO A 442 18.25 20.32 -16.73
C PRO A 442 19.02 21.65 -16.75
N PRO A 443 19.66 22.04 -17.88
CA PRO A 443 19.78 21.29 -19.14
C PRO A 443 21.09 20.49 -19.25
N HIS A 444 21.98 20.54 -18.25
CA HIS A 444 23.39 20.14 -18.36
C HIS A 444 23.76 18.89 -17.55
N SER A 445 22.84 18.32 -16.77
CA SER A 445 23.11 17.05 -16.08
C SER A 445 23.00 15.90 -17.07
N GLU A 446 24.04 15.09 -17.18
CA GLU A 446 24.00 13.83 -17.94
C GLU A 446 23.48 12.66 -17.08
N GLU A 447 23.48 12.83 -15.75
CA GLU A 447 23.09 11.78 -14.81
C GLU A 447 21.87 12.18 -13.99
N ALA A 448 21.01 11.19 -13.74
CA ALA A 448 19.90 11.29 -12.81
C ALA A 448 20.31 10.67 -11.46
N VAL A 449 20.09 11.38 -10.36
CA VAL A 449 20.49 10.97 -9.01
C VAL A 449 19.31 10.34 -8.30
N LYS A 450 19.48 9.14 -7.73
CA LYS A 450 18.41 8.50 -6.96
C LYS A 450 18.15 9.25 -5.65
N LEU A 451 16.91 9.69 -5.44
CA LEU A 451 16.45 10.38 -4.24
C LEU A 451 15.77 9.42 -3.24
N LEU A 452 14.91 8.56 -3.76
CA LEU A 452 14.17 7.53 -3.00
C LEU A 452 14.34 6.19 -3.72
N ASP A 453 14.64 5.14 -2.97
CA ASP A 453 14.66 3.79 -3.51
C ASP A 453 13.23 3.23 -3.65
N ALA A 454 13.08 2.13 -4.38
CA ALA A 454 11.81 1.40 -4.45
C ALA A 454 11.81 0.23 -3.45
N CYS A 455 10.64 -0.08 -2.88
CA CYS A 455 10.39 -1.38 -2.27
C CYS A 455 9.53 -2.24 -3.19
N SER A 456 9.95 -3.48 -3.41
CA SER A 456 9.19 -4.43 -4.22
C SER A 456 8.02 -5.03 -3.43
N GLY A 457 6.93 -4.27 -3.26
CA GLY A 457 5.70 -4.75 -2.61
C GLY A 457 5.44 -4.12 -1.24
N TYR A 458 4.63 -4.79 -0.43
CA TYR A 458 4.23 -4.31 0.90
C TYR A 458 5.14 -4.90 1.99
N PHE A 459 5.44 -4.11 3.01
CA PHE A 459 6.16 -4.58 4.19
C PHE A 459 5.37 -5.66 4.91
N LEU A 460 5.91 -6.88 4.93
CA LEU A 460 5.30 -8.02 5.57
C LEU A 460 5.52 -8.03 7.08
N ALA A 461 6.76 -7.76 7.50
CA ALA A 461 7.19 -7.74 8.89
C ALA A 461 8.44 -6.86 9.04
N ALA A 462 8.68 -6.39 10.26
CA ALA A 462 9.90 -5.69 10.65
C ALA A 462 10.28 -6.06 12.08
N ASP A 463 11.59 -6.10 12.36
CA ASP A 463 12.13 -6.46 13.66
C ASP A 463 13.45 -5.73 13.95
N PHE A 464 13.82 -5.62 15.22
CA PHE A 464 15.01 -4.88 15.67
C PHE A 464 16.26 -5.74 15.59
N LEU A 465 17.37 -5.16 15.09
CA LEU A 465 18.65 -5.85 15.07
C LEU A 465 19.36 -5.68 16.42
N THR A 466 19.31 -6.73 17.24
CA THR A 466 19.80 -6.74 18.62
C THR A 466 21.19 -7.39 18.75
N PRO A 467 21.96 -7.13 19.81
CA PRO A 467 21.66 -6.33 21.02
C PRO A 467 21.82 -4.81 20.82
N GLY A 468 22.11 -4.32 19.61
CA GLY A 468 22.10 -2.90 19.28
C GLY A 468 20.69 -2.30 19.27
N ASN A 469 20.57 -0.99 19.49
CA ASN A 469 19.33 -0.23 19.27
C ASN A 469 19.52 0.80 18.13
N GLU A 470 20.37 0.46 17.18
CA GLU A 470 20.77 1.37 16.10
C GLU A 470 20.07 1.04 14.78
N TYR A 471 19.69 -0.23 14.58
CA TYR A 471 19.16 -0.69 13.30
C TYR A 471 17.92 -1.54 13.49
N CYS A 472 17.07 -1.54 12.46
CA CYS A 472 16.01 -2.53 12.31
C CYS A 472 16.02 -3.10 10.89
N VAL A 473 15.39 -4.25 10.73
CA VAL A 473 15.30 -4.98 9.48
C VAL A 473 13.83 -5.15 9.12
N SER A 474 13.48 -4.92 7.87
CA SER A 474 12.16 -5.24 7.35
C SER A 474 12.26 -6.23 6.19
N VAL A 475 11.17 -6.94 5.93
CA VAL A 475 11.02 -7.78 4.74
C VAL A 475 9.73 -7.44 4.02
N ALA A 476 9.79 -7.35 2.70
CA ALA A 476 8.63 -7.22 1.84
C ALA A 476 8.07 -8.60 1.46
N THR A 477 6.81 -8.64 1.04
CA THR A 477 6.18 -9.88 0.53
C THR A 477 6.93 -10.53 -0.63
N SER A 478 7.72 -9.76 -1.38
CA SER A 478 8.56 -10.25 -2.49
C SER A 478 9.83 -10.99 -2.05
N GLY A 479 10.16 -10.97 -0.75
CA GLY A 479 11.45 -11.47 -0.23
C GLY A 479 12.58 -10.45 -0.23
N GLU A 480 12.27 -9.17 -0.48
CA GLU A 480 13.22 -8.09 -0.34
C GLU A 480 13.40 -7.69 1.11
N VAL A 481 14.63 -7.82 1.61
CA VAL A 481 15.04 -7.48 2.97
C VAL A 481 15.73 -6.12 2.94
N GLN A 482 15.35 -5.22 3.84
CA GLN A 482 15.93 -3.88 3.95
C GLN A 482 16.43 -3.62 5.38
N VAL A 483 17.61 -3.04 5.50
CA VAL A 483 18.21 -2.63 6.78
C VAL A 483 18.09 -1.13 6.93
N TRP A 484 17.58 -0.68 8.08
CA TRP A 484 17.25 0.71 8.36
C TRP A 484 18.04 1.22 9.54
N PHE A 485 18.50 2.47 9.46
CA PHE A 485 18.97 3.20 10.62
C PHE A 485 17.77 3.66 11.46
N LEU A 486 17.76 3.30 12.75
CA LEU A 486 16.61 3.49 13.62
C LEU A 486 16.37 4.96 13.99
N GLU A 487 17.41 5.79 14.01
CA GLU A 487 17.32 7.17 14.49
C GLU A 487 16.49 8.05 13.56
N ASP A 488 16.61 7.90 12.24
CA ASP A 488 15.95 8.73 11.22
C ASP A 488 15.14 7.92 10.18
N GLY A 489 15.25 6.58 10.20
CA GLY A 489 14.59 5.70 9.25
C GLY A 489 15.29 5.64 7.89
N THR A 490 16.56 6.01 7.78
CA THR A 490 17.33 5.91 6.54
C THR A 490 17.55 4.45 6.15
N CYS A 491 17.18 4.07 4.92
CA CYS A 491 17.48 2.75 4.37
C CYS A 491 18.98 2.67 4.03
N LEU A 492 19.71 1.77 4.67
CA LEU A 492 21.16 1.60 4.50
C LEU A 492 21.51 0.60 3.41
N SER A 493 20.79 -0.52 3.37
CA SER A 493 21.06 -1.60 2.42
C SER A 493 19.80 -2.41 2.12
N LYS A 494 19.92 -3.23 1.07
CA LYS A 494 18.85 -4.06 0.54
C LYS A 494 19.41 -5.35 -0.02
N LEU A 495 18.72 -6.45 0.24
CA LEU A 495 19.04 -7.78 -0.26
C LEU A 495 17.75 -8.44 -0.76
N ASN A 496 17.76 -8.96 -1.99
CA ASN A 496 16.60 -9.63 -2.56
C ASN A 496 16.79 -11.14 -2.55
N LEU A 497 15.91 -11.86 -1.83
CA LEU A 497 15.93 -13.32 -1.80
C LEU A 497 15.27 -13.97 -3.02
N HIS A 498 14.56 -13.18 -3.85
CA HIS A 498 13.81 -13.61 -5.03
C HIS A 498 12.79 -14.72 -4.74
N VAL A 499 12.21 -14.73 -3.55
CA VAL A 499 11.22 -15.71 -3.07
C VAL A 499 10.16 -15.05 -2.21
N GLU A 500 8.91 -15.52 -2.30
CA GLU A 500 7.83 -14.99 -1.47
C GLU A 500 8.07 -15.27 0.03
N ALA A 501 8.37 -14.21 0.77
CA ALA A 501 8.54 -14.26 2.22
C ALA A 501 7.19 -14.29 2.93
N THR A 502 7.16 -14.97 4.08
CA THR A 502 5.97 -15.18 4.90
C THR A 502 6.20 -14.88 6.39
N ALA A 503 7.45 -14.82 6.84
CA ALA A 503 7.81 -14.43 8.21
C ALA A 503 9.23 -13.82 8.27
N LEU A 504 9.48 -13.02 9.31
CA LEU A 504 10.79 -12.43 9.66
C LEU A 504 10.97 -12.50 11.17
N ALA A 505 12.17 -12.80 11.64
CA ALA A 505 12.57 -12.57 13.02
C ALA A 505 14.08 -12.28 13.10
N CYS A 506 14.47 -11.32 13.94
CA CYS A 506 15.86 -11.04 14.25
C CYS A 506 16.29 -11.81 15.50
N SER A 507 17.52 -12.33 15.50
CA SER A 507 18.06 -13.06 16.65
C SER A 507 18.39 -12.12 17.82
N PRO A 508 17.95 -12.42 19.06
CA PRO A 508 18.35 -11.67 20.25
C PRO A 508 19.84 -11.75 20.57
N SER A 509 20.50 -12.84 20.16
CA SER A 509 21.85 -13.23 20.58
C SER A 509 22.89 -13.19 19.47
N SER A 510 22.55 -12.65 18.29
CA SER A 510 23.46 -12.49 17.16
C SER A 510 22.87 -11.51 16.15
N ASN A 511 23.68 -10.93 15.27
CA ASN A 511 23.21 -10.08 14.17
C ASN A 511 22.69 -10.94 12.99
N SER A 512 22.05 -12.08 13.29
CA SER A 512 21.44 -12.94 12.29
C SER A 512 19.95 -12.65 12.16
N VAL A 513 19.44 -12.83 10.94
CA VAL A 513 18.02 -12.63 10.62
C VAL A 513 17.48 -13.87 9.93
N ALA A 514 16.36 -14.39 10.41
CA ALA A 514 15.66 -15.52 9.81
C ALA A 514 14.46 -15.03 8.99
N VAL A 515 14.41 -15.47 7.72
CA VAL A 515 13.29 -15.19 6.80
C VAL A 515 12.63 -16.48 6.39
N GLY A 516 11.37 -16.66 6.80
CA GLY A 516 10.54 -17.79 6.42
C GLY A 516 9.86 -17.55 5.08
N THR A 517 9.67 -18.60 4.29
CA THR A 517 9.08 -18.51 2.95
C THR A 517 7.84 -19.36 2.78
N LYS A 518 7.06 -19.05 1.75
CA LYS A 518 5.87 -19.82 1.34
C LYS A 518 6.19 -21.27 0.95
N ARG A 519 7.44 -21.57 0.58
CA ARG A 519 7.91 -22.92 0.22
C ARG A 519 8.45 -23.73 1.39
N GLY A 520 8.26 -23.25 2.63
CA GLY A 520 8.69 -23.95 3.85
C GLY A 520 10.20 -23.94 4.10
N VAL A 521 10.89 -22.98 3.47
CA VAL A 521 12.33 -22.74 3.65
C VAL A 521 12.53 -21.55 4.58
N ILE A 522 13.55 -21.62 5.43
CA ILE A 522 14.09 -20.50 6.19
C ILE A 522 15.45 -20.11 5.61
N TYR A 523 15.60 -18.84 5.27
CA TYR A 523 16.88 -18.22 4.95
C TYR A 523 17.45 -17.56 6.19
N PHE A 524 18.72 -17.80 6.50
CA PHE A 524 19.46 -17.11 7.53
C PHE A 524 20.45 -16.14 6.91
N LEU A 525 20.39 -14.92 7.40
CA LEU A 525 21.15 -13.78 6.91
C LEU A 525 22.18 -13.36 7.97
N ASP A 526 23.35 -12.97 7.51
CA ASP A 526 24.36 -12.27 8.30
C ASP A 526 24.20 -10.76 8.05
N VAL A 527 23.90 -10.02 9.11
CA VAL A 527 23.73 -8.56 9.12
C VAL A 527 24.74 -7.92 10.09
N THR A 528 25.89 -8.57 10.34
CA THR A 528 26.98 -7.95 11.10
C THR A 528 27.54 -6.73 10.40
N LYS A 529 27.57 -6.74 9.06
CA LYS A 529 27.85 -5.58 8.20
C LYS A 529 26.56 -5.05 7.60
N VAL A 530 25.99 -4.03 8.21
CA VAL A 530 24.65 -3.50 7.88
C VAL A 530 24.53 -2.97 6.45
N GLU A 531 25.62 -2.54 5.82
CA GLU A 531 25.63 -2.04 4.44
C GLU A 531 25.61 -3.17 3.39
N ALA A 532 25.98 -4.39 3.78
CA ALA A 532 26.10 -5.53 2.87
C ALA A 532 25.62 -6.83 3.54
N PRO A 533 24.30 -6.94 3.85
CA PRO A 533 23.73 -8.16 4.36
C PRO A 533 23.86 -9.29 3.32
N ARG A 534 24.12 -10.50 3.78
CA ARG A 534 24.33 -11.67 2.92
C ARG A 534 23.59 -12.90 3.44
N VAL A 535 23.25 -13.82 2.54
CA VAL A 535 22.70 -15.13 2.93
C VAL A 535 23.85 -16.03 3.36
N VAL A 536 23.76 -16.64 4.55
CA VAL A 536 24.80 -17.56 5.07
C VAL A 536 24.30 -18.99 5.21
N HIS A 537 22.99 -19.19 5.35
CA HIS A 537 22.45 -20.53 5.48
C HIS A 537 21.00 -20.61 5.00
N ARG A 538 20.57 -21.82 4.63
CA ARG A 538 19.23 -22.11 4.14
C ARG A 538 18.79 -23.49 4.61
N ILE A 539 17.66 -23.55 5.30
CA ILE A 539 17.09 -24.80 5.82
C ILE A 539 15.72 -25.03 5.21
N PHE A 540 15.53 -26.19 4.58
CA PHE A 540 14.21 -26.66 4.15
C PHE A 540 13.57 -27.45 5.29
N LEU A 541 12.46 -26.95 5.83
CA LEU A 541 11.74 -27.61 6.92
C LEU A 541 10.69 -28.58 6.39
N SER A 542 9.86 -28.12 5.45
CA SER A 542 8.78 -28.90 4.84
C SER A 542 8.30 -28.24 3.56
N THR A 543 7.33 -28.84 2.86
CA THR A 543 6.65 -28.21 1.73
C THR A 543 5.61 -27.17 2.16
N PHE A 544 5.33 -27.04 3.46
CA PHE A 544 4.32 -26.14 3.99
C PHE A 544 4.87 -24.72 4.21
N PRO A 545 4.08 -23.66 3.95
CA PRO A 545 4.49 -22.28 4.22
C PRO A 545 4.91 -22.05 5.68
N VAL A 546 6.01 -21.32 5.90
CA VAL A 546 6.40 -20.86 7.25
C VAL A 546 5.55 -19.65 7.62
N LEU A 547 4.63 -19.78 8.58
CA LEU A 547 3.65 -18.75 8.92
C LEU A 547 4.14 -17.74 9.96
N SER A 548 5.03 -18.14 10.88
CA SER A 548 5.68 -17.22 11.83
C SER A 548 6.99 -17.80 12.36
N LEU A 549 7.86 -16.92 12.84
CA LEU A 549 9.17 -17.24 13.42
C LEU A 549 9.28 -16.52 14.77
N HIS A 550 9.67 -17.24 15.81
CA HIS A 550 9.81 -16.69 17.16
C HIS A 550 11.11 -17.18 17.79
N TYR A 551 12.02 -16.27 18.10
CA TYR A 551 13.15 -16.56 18.96
C TYR A 551 12.72 -16.56 20.43
N ASP A 552 13.37 -17.38 21.24
CA ASP A 552 13.31 -17.21 22.68
C ASP A 552 14.14 -15.99 23.12
N GLN A 553 13.89 -15.47 24.33
CA GLN A 553 14.52 -14.23 24.79
C GLN A 553 16.04 -14.33 24.97
N SER A 554 16.60 -15.54 25.08
CA SER A 554 18.05 -15.78 25.16
C SER A 554 18.71 -16.00 23.80
N GLY A 555 17.92 -16.20 22.73
CA GLY A 555 18.41 -16.52 21.39
C GLY A 555 19.01 -17.91 21.23
N GLN A 556 18.67 -18.86 22.11
CA GLN A 556 19.08 -20.26 22.03
C GLN A 556 18.21 -21.09 21.09
N PHE A 557 16.91 -20.81 21.02
CA PHE A 557 15.94 -21.56 20.21
C PHE A 557 15.22 -20.64 19.23
N LEU A 558 15.01 -21.16 18.02
CA LEU A 558 14.11 -20.58 17.03
C LEU A 558 12.93 -21.53 16.82
N ILE A 559 11.72 -21.02 17.07
CA ILE A 559 10.47 -21.75 16.89
C ILE A 559 9.84 -21.29 15.58
N ALA A 560 9.71 -22.20 14.63
CA ALA A 560 9.10 -21.94 13.33
C ALA A 560 7.73 -22.62 13.22
N ARG A 561 6.68 -21.81 13.08
CA ARG A 561 5.33 -22.30 12.80
C ARG A 561 5.17 -22.47 11.30
N ALA A 562 4.83 -23.67 10.84
CA ALA A 562 4.41 -23.92 9.47
C ALA A 562 2.90 -24.21 9.40
N ALA A 563 2.36 -24.29 8.19
CA ALA A 563 0.97 -24.71 7.98
C ALA A 563 0.74 -26.18 8.42
N GLU A 564 -0.52 -26.62 8.43
CA GLU A 564 -0.92 -27.97 8.85
C GLU A 564 -0.44 -28.34 10.26
N GLY A 565 -0.44 -27.37 11.19
CA GLY A 565 -0.16 -27.61 12.60
C GLY A 565 1.30 -27.96 12.95
N HIS A 566 2.24 -27.81 12.02
CA HIS A 566 3.65 -28.15 12.24
C HIS A 566 4.39 -27.02 12.96
N ILE A 567 5.13 -27.37 14.00
CA ILE A 567 5.98 -26.46 14.76
C ILE A 567 7.38 -27.07 14.83
N PHE A 568 8.34 -26.44 14.17
CA PHE A 568 9.74 -26.86 14.15
C PHE A 568 10.53 -26.09 15.22
N ILE A 569 11.40 -26.81 15.91
CA ILE A 569 12.31 -26.26 16.92
C ILE A 569 13.73 -26.39 16.38
N LEU A 570 14.42 -25.25 16.27
CA LEU A 570 15.79 -25.16 15.79
C LEU A 570 16.68 -24.62 16.90
N ASP A 571 17.95 -25.03 16.91
CA ASP A 571 19.00 -24.29 17.61
C ASP A 571 19.19 -22.96 16.87
N ALA A 572 19.06 -21.84 17.57
CA ALA A 572 19.13 -20.52 16.96
C ALA A 572 20.57 -20.03 16.72
N ARG A 573 21.58 -20.75 17.21
CA ARG A 573 22.97 -20.29 17.21
C ARG A 573 23.66 -20.52 15.86
N PRO A 574 24.30 -19.49 15.28
CA PRO A 574 25.18 -19.63 14.12
C PRO A 574 26.28 -20.69 14.31
N SER A 575 26.87 -20.79 15.51
CA SER A 575 27.88 -21.81 15.84
C SER A 575 27.41 -23.26 15.73
N LYS A 576 26.08 -23.46 15.70
CA LYS A 576 25.41 -24.77 15.52
C LYS A 576 24.74 -24.91 14.16
N LEU A 577 25.03 -24.01 13.22
CA LEU A 577 24.48 -24.01 11.85
C LEU A 577 22.95 -24.05 11.82
N PHE A 578 22.31 -23.43 12.81
CA PHE A 578 20.86 -23.36 12.91
C PHE A 578 20.15 -24.73 12.90
N GLN A 579 20.79 -25.77 13.46
CA GLN A 579 20.34 -27.16 13.34
C GLN A 579 18.87 -27.36 13.75
N VAL A 580 18.11 -28.10 12.94
CA VAL A 580 16.76 -28.54 13.31
C VAL A 580 16.84 -29.58 14.42
N LEU A 581 16.31 -29.25 15.60
CA LEU A 581 16.30 -30.13 16.76
C LEU A 581 15.16 -31.14 16.65
N GLY A 582 13.98 -30.70 16.20
CA GLY A 582 12.86 -31.60 15.94
C GLY A 582 11.58 -30.81 15.70
N TYR A 583 10.46 -31.51 15.62
CA TYR A 583 9.17 -30.84 15.42
C TYR A 583 8.02 -31.48 16.20
N VAL A 584 6.96 -30.70 16.34
CA VAL A 584 5.68 -31.08 16.91
C VAL A 584 4.61 -30.89 15.86
N VAL A 585 3.67 -31.83 15.77
CA VAL A 585 2.47 -31.71 14.94
C VAL A 585 1.26 -31.63 15.86
N LEU A 586 0.39 -30.67 15.56
CA LEU A 586 -0.89 -30.48 16.21
C LEU A 586 -2.02 -30.81 15.23
N GLU A 587 -3.10 -31.41 15.73
CA GLU A 587 -4.22 -31.90 14.91
C GLU A 587 -5.02 -30.77 14.27
N ASP A 588 -5.06 -29.62 14.94
CA ASP A 588 -5.88 -28.47 14.60
C ASP A 588 -5.05 -27.27 14.11
N GLN A 589 -5.71 -26.29 13.50
CA GLN A 589 -5.05 -25.10 12.97
C GLN A 589 -4.42 -24.25 14.09
N VAL A 590 -3.10 -24.05 14.02
CA VAL A 590 -2.36 -23.17 14.92
C VAL A 590 -2.55 -21.72 14.50
N LEU A 591 -3.09 -20.89 15.37
CA LEU A 591 -3.37 -19.48 15.12
C LEU A 591 -2.19 -18.57 15.49
N ASP A 592 -1.60 -18.78 16.67
CA ASP A 592 -0.60 -17.89 17.25
C ASP A 592 0.37 -18.65 18.19
N LEU A 593 1.53 -18.04 18.45
CA LEU A 593 2.57 -18.56 19.33
C LEU A 593 3.07 -17.49 20.30
N SER A 594 3.30 -17.88 21.55
CA SER A 594 3.97 -17.05 22.55
C SER A 594 5.12 -17.83 23.18
N VAL A 595 6.28 -17.20 23.28
CA VAL A 595 7.49 -17.79 23.85
C VAL A 595 7.96 -16.97 25.05
N VAL A 596 8.24 -17.64 26.16
CA VAL A 596 8.69 -16.99 27.41
C VAL A 596 9.91 -17.75 27.93
N SER A 597 11.02 -17.04 28.16
CA SER A 597 12.23 -17.64 28.74
C SER A 597 12.28 -17.38 30.25
N ASP A 598 12.51 -18.43 31.03
CA ASP A 598 12.88 -18.35 32.43
C ASP A 598 14.39 -18.54 32.59
N PHE A 599 15.10 -17.42 32.66
CA PHE A 599 16.54 -17.39 32.84
C PHE A 599 17.02 -18.00 34.16
N LYS A 600 16.15 -18.18 35.16
CA LYS A 600 16.54 -18.82 36.44
C LYS A 600 16.60 -20.34 36.33
N SER A 601 15.66 -20.93 35.59
CA SER A 601 15.54 -22.38 35.44
C SER A 601 16.14 -22.91 34.13
N ASP A 602 16.61 -22.03 33.24
CA ASP A 602 17.10 -22.38 31.89
C ASP A 602 16.03 -23.14 31.07
N LEU A 603 14.78 -22.75 31.25
CA LEU A 603 13.62 -23.31 30.56
C LEU A 603 12.98 -22.25 29.67
N VAL A 604 12.60 -22.66 28.47
CA VAL A 604 11.82 -21.85 27.52
C VAL A 604 10.44 -22.46 27.40
N GLU A 605 9.42 -21.72 27.85
CA GLU A 605 8.03 -22.13 27.70
C GLU A 605 7.48 -21.64 26.37
N VAL A 606 6.92 -22.56 25.60
CA VAL A 606 6.21 -22.29 24.34
C VAL A 606 4.73 -22.54 24.58
N MET A 607 3.92 -21.52 24.31
CA MET A 607 2.46 -21.61 24.30
C MET A 607 1.96 -21.49 22.87
N VAL A 608 1.10 -22.43 22.49
CA VAL A 608 0.49 -22.52 21.18
C VAL A 608 -1.01 -22.28 21.31
N LEU A 609 -1.53 -21.34 20.53
CA LEU A 609 -2.96 -21.11 20.40
C LEU A 609 -3.49 -21.90 19.20
N VAL A 610 -4.49 -22.73 19.45
CA VAL A 610 -5.08 -23.66 18.49
C VAL A 610 -6.57 -23.37 18.33
N ASN A 611 -7.05 -23.36 17.08
CA ASN A 611 -8.46 -23.22 16.76
C ASN A 611 -9.16 -24.58 16.71
N VAL A 612 -10.14 -24.81 17.58
CA VAL A 612 -10.92 -26.05 17.58
C VAL A 612 -12.18 -25.83 16.75
N ALA A 613 -12.13 -26.22 15.48
CA ALA A 613 -13.16 -25.90 14.48
C ALA A 613 -14.56 -26.42 14.84
N GLU A 614 -14.65 -27.60 15.47
CA GLU A 614 -15.92 -28.24 15.81
C GLU A 614 -16.70 -27.47 16.90
N VAL A 615 -16.01 -26.79 17.81
CA VAL A 615 -16.61 -26.22 19.04
C VAL A 615 -16.59 -24.69 19.04
N GLN A 616 -15.98 -24.04 18.03
CA GLN A 616 -15.77 -22.59 17.99
C GLN A 616 -15.10 -22.07 19.27
N ARG A 617 -14.13 -22.83 19.79
CA ARG A 617 -13.35 -22.51 21.00
C ARG A 617 -11.86 -22.48 20.69
N ALA A 618 -11.12 -21.76 21.52
CA ALA A 618 -9.67 -21.81 21.51
C ALA A 618 -9.17 -22.89 22.47
N ARG A 619 -8.07 -23.55 22.09
CA ARG A 619 -7.28 -24.41 22.96
C ARG A 619 -5.87 -23.84 23.07
N LEU A 620 -5.30 -23.89 24.27
CA LEU A 620 -3.88 -23.63 24.49
C LEU A 620 -3.16 -24.96 24.69
N GLU A 621 -2.09 -25.17 23.92
CA GLU A 621 -1.11 -26.22 24.22
C GLU A 621 0.19 -25.57 24.68
N THR A 622 0.70 -25.97 25.84
CA THR A 622 1.96 -25.44 26.37
C THR A 622 2.99 -26.53 26.53
N PHE A 623 4.24 -26.22 26.26
CA PHE A 623 5.35 -27.12 26.51
C PHE A 623 6.66 -26.40 26.80
N CYS A 624 7.60 -27.08 27.44
CA CYS A 624 8.90 -26.52 27.82
C CYS A 624 10.02 -27.09 26.95
N LEU A 625 10.93 -26.23 26.53
CA LEU A 625 12.22 -26.55 25.93
C LEU A 625 13.32 -26.31 26.99
N CYS A 626 14.34 -27.15 26.98
CA CYS A 626 15.47 -27.08 27.90
C CYS A 626 16.77 -27.25 27.11
N SER A 627 17.88 -26.70 27.61
CA SER A 627 19.21 -26.78 26.99
C SER A 627 19.68 -28.21 26.71
N ALA A 628 19.15 -29.22 27.40
CA ALA A 628 19.36 -30.65 27.08
C ALA A 628 19.04 -31.01 25.62
N LEU A 629 18.04 -30.36 25.00
CA LEU A 629 17.69 -30.56 23.59
C LEU A 629 18.81 -30.19 22.63
N THR A 630 19.68 -29.24 23.03
CA THR A 630 20.81 -28.80 22.20
C THR A 630 22.05 -29.67 22.35
N THR A 631 22.11 -30.53 23.38
CA THR A 631 23.29 -31.34 23.70
C THR A 631 23.11 -32.83 23.40
N ASP A 632 21.90 -33.38 23.57
CA ASP A 632 21.59 -34.80 23.33
C ASP A 632 20.27 -34.98 22.56
N ASN A 633 20.18 -34.33 21.39
CA ASN A 633 18.96 -34.30 20.58
C ASN A 633 18.48 -35.71 20.16
N ALA A 634 19.41 -36.64 19.89
CA ALA A 634 19.08 -37.97 19.36
C ALA A 634 18.15 -38.78 20.28
N LYS A 635 18.15 -38.52 21.60
CA LYS A 635 17.24 -39.17 22.56
C LYS A 635 15.87 -38.48 22.67
N CYS A 636 15.79 -37.23 22.23
CA CYS A 636 14.62 -36.38 22.38
C CYS A 636 13.64 -36.51 21.20
N VAL A 637 14.09 -37.00 20.06
CA VAL A 637 13.26 -37.23 18.86
C VAL A 637 13.08 -38.71 18.55
N ASN A 638 12.03 -39.03 17.79
CA ASN A 638 11.87 -40.36 17.19
C ASN A 638 12.60 -40.44 15.82
N GLU A 639 12.55 -41.60 15.17
CA GLU A 639 13.19 -41.83 13.86
C GLU A 639 12.71 -40.89 12.75
N ARG A 640 11.53 -40.26 12.92
CA ARG A 640 10.97 -39.29 11.98
C ARG A 640 11.31 -37.84 12.34
N GLY A 641 12.01 -37.58 13.45
CA GLY A 641 12.33 -36.23 13.94
C GLY A 641 11.24 -35.58 14.79
N ILE A 642 10.19 -36.31 15.16
CA ILE A 642 9.12 -35.81 16.03
C ILE A 642 9.61 -35.85 17.48
N LEU A 643 9.41 -34.75 18.21
CA LEU A 643 9.80 -34.64 19.60
C LEU A 643 8.95 -35.55 20.50
N ASN A 644 9.64 -36.40 21.28
CA ASN A 644 9.03 -37.39 22.16
C ASN A 644 8.23 -36.72 23.29
N ALA A 645 7.10 -37.31 23.68
CA ALA A 645 6.25 -36.79 24.77
C ALA A 645 6.99 -36.71 26.12
N ASN A 646 8.00 -37.56 26.34
CA ASN A 646 8.85 -37.52 27.53
C ASN A 646 9.85 -36.36 27.51
N ALA A 647 10.30 -35.94 26.33
CA ALA A 647 11.23 -34.82 26.17
C ALA A 647 10.52 -33.47 26.34
N ILE A 648 9.23 -33.41 25.94
CA ILE A 648 8.45 -32.18 25.94
C ILE A 648 7.11 -32.46 26.64
N LYS A 649 7.03 -32.14 27.93
CA LYS A 649 5.79 -32.28 28.70
C LYS A 649 4.75 -31.28 28.20
N ARG A 650 3.75 -31.78 27.47
CA ARG A 650 2.65 -30.96 26.94
C ARG A 650 1.51 -30.88 27.95
N LYS A 651 0.96 -29.68 28.12
CA LYS A 651 -0.28 -29.42 28.86
C LYS A 651 -1.29 -28.80 27.90
N ARG A 652 -2.57 -29.15 28.07
CA ARG A 652 -3.68 -28.69 27.23
C ARG A 652 -4.71 -27.97 28.08
N TYR A 653 -5.22 -26.85 27.57
CA TYR A 653 -6.23 -26.02 28.24
C TYR A 653 -7.28 -25.59 27.22
N ASP A 654 -8.51 -26.08 27.35
CA ASP A 654 -9.64 -25.61 26.54
C ASP A 654 -10.22 -24.33 27.15
N LEU A 655 -10.44 -23.30 26.33
CA LEU A 655 -10.89 -21.98 26.76
C LEU A 655 -12.36 -21.72 26.45
N ASP A 656 -12.97 -20.83 27.24
CA ASP A 656 -14.37 -20.42 27.10
C ASP A 656 -14.67 -19.55 25.88
N CYS A 657 -13.66 -18.88 25.32
CA CYS A 657 -13.81 -17.93 24.22
C CYS A 657 -12.93 -18.33 23.02
N PRO A 658 -13.39 -18.12 21.78
CA PRO A 658 -12.53 -18.19 20.61
C PRO A 658 -11.57 -17.00 20.61
N LEU A 659 -10.28 -17.27 20.46
CA LEU A 659 -9.24 -16.26 20.46
C LEU A 659 -8.56 -16.19 19.09
N SER A 660 -8.12 -15.01 18.69
CA SER A 660 -7.32 -14.79 17.48
C SER A 660 -5.83 -14.69 17.76
N SER A 661 -5.46 -14.40 19.01
CA SER A 661 -4.08 -14.27 19.48
C SER A 661 -4.05 -14.44 21.00
N ALA A 662 -2.94 -14.96 21.51
CA ALA A 662 -2.75 -15.14 22.94
C ALA A 662 -1.29 -15.00 23.33
N VAL A 663 -1.03 -14.28 24.43
CA VAL A 663 0.31 -14.06 24.98
C VAL A 663 0.37 -14.51 26.43
N ARG A 664 1.48 -15.14 26.80
CA ARG A 664 1.71 -15.69 28.14
C ARG A 664 2.68 -14.80 28.92
N LEU A 665 2.37 -14.57 30.20
CA LEU A 665 3.27 -13.97 31.18
C LEU A 665 3.93 -15.04 32.04
N LYS A 666 5.02 -14.66 32.73
CA LYS A 666 5.78 -15.53 33.64
C LYS A 666 4.94 -16.14 34.78
N ASP A 667 3.90 -15.45 35.27
CA ASP A 667 3.08 -15.90 36.41
C ASP A 667 1.90 -16.81 36.02
N ASN A 668 2.02 -17.63 34.97
CA ASN A 668 0.92 -18.46 34.42
C ASN A 668 -0.34 -17.66 34.00
N ILE A 669 -0.20 -16.34 33.83
CA ILE A 669 -1.26 -15.48 33.33
C ILE A 669 -1.22 -15.48 31.81
N VAL A 670 -2.38 -15.67 31.17
CA VAL A 670 -2.52 -15.58 29.72
C VAL A 670 -3.50 -14.48 29.38
N TYR A 671 -3.12 -13.61 28.45
CA TYR A 671 -4.03 -12.67 27.82
C TYR A 671 -4.40 -13.16 26.43
N GLY A 672 -5.69 -13.20 26.14
CA GLY A 672 -6.24 -13.64 24.85
C GLY A 672 -7.07 -12.55 24.20
N TYR A 673 -6.86 -12.28 22.92
CA TYR A 673 -7.72 -11.39 22.14
C TYR A 673 -8.88 -12.19 21.56
N CYS A 674 -10.11 -11.81 21.89
CA CYS A 674 -11.30 -12.55 21.46
C CYS A 674 -11.63 -12.29 19.98
N THR A 675 -11.95 -13.35 19.24
CA THR A 675 -12.28 -13.27 17.81
C THR A 675 -13.69 -12.74 17.58
N CYS A 676 -14.65 -13.13 18.43
CA CYS A 676 -16.08 -12.85 18.22
C CYS A 676 -16.54 -11.52 18.82
N ALA A 677 -15.72 -10.88 19.65
CA ALA A 677 -16.07 -9.64 20.33
C ALA A 677 -14.82 -8.83 20.71
N PRO A 678 -14.93 -7.50 20.83
CA PRO A 678 -13.79 -6.61 21.01
C PRO A 678 -13.34 -6.57 22.48
N PHE A 679 -13.00 -7.70 23.10
CA PHE A 679 -12.45 -7.76 24.45
C PHE A 679 -11.18 -8.61 24.54
N ILE A 680 -10.35 -8.27 25.53
CA ILE A 680 -9.17 -9.03 25.93
C ILE A 680 -9.54 -9.83 27.18
N CYS A 681 -9.43 -11.15 27.10
CA CYS A 681 -9.63 -12.07 28.20
C CYS A 681 -8.33 -12.25 29.00
N LYS A 682 -8.45 -12.34 30.32
CA LYS A 682 -7.38 -12.77 31.23
C LYS A 682 -7.67 -14.16 31.76
N TYR A 683 -6.73 -15.08 31.61
CA TYR A 683 -6.77 -16.43 32.15
C TYR A 683 -5.64 -16.63 33.16
N HIS A 684 -5.88 -17.51 34.14
CA HIS A 684 -4.86 -17.94 35.10
C HIS A 684 -4.78 -19.46 35.04
N LEU A 685 -3.65 -19.98 34.57
CA LEU A 685 -3.44 -21.41 34.37
C LEU A 685 -2.89 -22.03 35.66
N SER A 686 -3.76 -22.48 36.58
CA SER A 686 -3.35 -23.20 37.80
C SER A 686 -3.32 -24.71 37.60
N GLU A 687 -2.39 -25.40 38.28
CA GLU A 687 -2.25 -26.86 38.21
C GLU A 687 -3.34 -27.62 39.01
N GLU A 688 -3.98 -26.98 39.99
CA GLU A 688 -5.00 -27.60 40.86
C GLU A 688 -6.30 -28.00 40.13
N ASN A 689 -6.58 -27.42 38.96
CA ASN A 689 -7.78 -27.70 38.16
C ASN A 689 -7.64 -28.90 37.20
N MET A 690 -6.48 -29.57 37.15
CA MET A 690 -6.19 -30.67 36.22
C MET A 690 -6.89 -31.99 36.60
N SER A 691 -7.67 -32.03 37.68
CA SER A 691 -8.24 -33.27 38.25
C SER A 691 -9.62 -33.67 37.71
N LYS A 692 -10.18 -32.94 36.73
CA LYS A 692 -11.36 -33.39 35.99
C LYS A 692 -11.18 -33.16 34.49
N ASP A 693 -11.09 -34.27 33.74
CA ASP A 693 -11.37 -34.27 32.30
C ASP A 693 -12.63 -33.43 32.05
N LEU A 694 -12.54 -32.45 31.14
CA LEU A 694 -13.62 -31.57 30.62
C LEU A 694 -13.83 -30.18 31.27
N SER A 695 -12.97 -29.67 32.15
CA SER A 695 -13.16 -28.29 32.64
C SER A 695 -12.64 -27.23 31.63
N VAL A 696 -13.56 -26.54 30.97
CA VAL A 696 -13.28 -25.36 30.14
C VAL A 696 -12.83 -24.21 31.06
N PHE A 697 -11.67 -23.62 30.80
CA PHE A 697 -11.16 -22.50 31.58
C PHE A 697 -11.93 -21.22 31.23
N SER A 698 -12.67 -20.70 32.21
CA SER A 698 -13.37 -19.43 32.10
C SER A 698 -12.44 -18.24 32.30
N SER A 699 -12.62 -17.19 31.50
CA SER A 699 -11.85 -15.95 31.67
C SER A 699 -12.09 -15.33 33.04
N THR A 700 -11.03 -14.98 33.77
CA THR A 700 -11.09 -14.34 35.10
C THR A 700 -11.52 -12.86 35.02
N LYS A 701 -11.14 -12.18 33.93
CA LYS A 701 -11.49 -10.78 33.65
C LYS A 701 -11.61 -10.60 32.14
N ARG A 702 -12.57 -9.78 31.71
CA ARG A 702 -12.73 -9.34 30.31
C ARG A 702 -12.61 -7.83 30.26
N THR A 703 -11.62 -7.32 29.54
CA THR A 703 -11.40 -5.88 29.38
C THR A 703 -11.82 -5.46 27.97
N PRO A 704 -12.71 -4.47 27.80
CA PRO A 704 -13.05 -3.96 26.47
C PRO A 704 -11.81 -3.40 25.76
N SER A 705 -11.54 -3.88 24.55
CA SER A 705 -10.46 -3.36 23.70
C SER A 705 -10.87 -2.10 22.95
N ASN A 706 -12.17 -1.94 22.66
CA ASN A 706 -12.71 -0.92 21.74
C ASN A 706 -12.06 -0.96 20.34
N GLN A 707 -11.51 -2.11 19.94
CA GLN A 707 -10.91 -2.36 18.65
C GLN A 707 -11.81 -3.32 17.85
N PHE A 708 -12.04 -3.02 16.57
CA PHE A 708 -12.95 -3.81 15.73
C PHE A 708 -12.18 -4.73 14.77
N GLY A 709 -12.72 -5.94 14.57
CA GLY A 709 -12.14 -6.97 13.72
C GLY A 709 -11.16 -7.89 14.44
N SER A 710 -10.50 -8.77 13.68
CA SER A 710 -9.44 -9.63 14.18
C SER A 710 -8.30 -8.79 14.74
N GLY A 711 -7.80 -9.15 15.91
CA GLY A 711 -6.68 -8.48 16.53
C GLY A 711 -5.63 -9.45 17.05
N PHE A 712 -4.49 -8.89 17.42
CA PHE A 712 -3.39 -9.63 18.02
C PHE A 712 -2.74 -8.85 19.15
N LEU A 713 -2.02 -9.58 19.99
CA LEU A 713 -1.37 -9.08 21.19
C LEU A 713 0.15 -9.18 21.07
N CYS A 714 0.86 -8.26 21.69
CA CYS A 714 2.30 -8.29 21.83
C CYS A 714 2.69 -7.83 23.23
N LEU A 715 3.58 -8.56 23.90
CA LEU A 715 4.10 -8.16 25.20
C LEU A 715 5.40 -7.39 25.03
N SER A 716 5.61 -6.39 25.89
CA SER A 716 6.92 -5.78 26.01
C SER A 716 7.93 -6.79 26.61
N PRO A 717 9.23 -6.67 26.31
CA PRO A 717 10.25 -7.60 26.81
C PRO A 717 10.28 -7.75 28.33
N ASN A 718 10.00 -6.67 29.06
CA ASN A 718 9.90 -6.65 30.53
C ASN A 718 8.53 -7.13 31.07
N SER A 719 7.60 -7.55 30.21
CA SER A 719 6.23 -7.99 30.52
C SER A 719 5.33 -6.96 31.24
N GLN A 720 5.76 -5.70 31.36
CA GLN A 720 4.99 -4.65 32.05
C GLN A 720 3.91 -4.01 31.19
N TRP A 721 4.05 -4.09 29.86
CA TRP A 721 3.12 -3.51 28.92
C TRP A 721 2.59 -4.58 27.97
N LEU A 722 1.30 -4.49 27.68
CA LEU A 722 0.61 -5.29 26.70
C LEU A 722 0.13 -4.37 25.59
N ALA A 723 0.58 -4.61 24.36
CA ALA A 723 0.05 -3.93 23.19
C ALA A 723 -1.03 -4.78 22.53
N SER A 724 -2.08 -4.13 22.03
CA SER A 724 -3.07 -4.73 21.15
C SER A 724 -3.18 -3.94 19.85
N ALA A 725 -3.39 -4.66 18.76
CA ALA A 725 -3.68 -4.12 17.45
C ALA A 725 -4.81 -4.91 16.80
N ALA A 726 -5.61 -4.24 15.98
CA ALA A 726 -6.67 -4.87 15.20
C ALA A 726 -6.75 -4.27 13.80
N ASN A 727 -7.65 -4.83 12.99
CA ASN A 727 -7.90 -4.40 11.61
C ASN A 727 -8.36 -2.93 11.49
N ASN A 728 -8.82 -2.30 12.57
CA ASN A 728 -9.13 -0.87 12.57
C ASN A 728 -7.89 0.05 12.53
N GLY A 729 -6.67 -0.52 12.61
CA GLY A 729 -5.41 0.20 12.48
C GLY A 729 -5.01 1.06 13.70
N VAL A 730 -5.67 0.85 14.83
CA VAL A 730 -5.36 1.51 16.10
C VAL A 730 -4.48 0.60 16.95
N LEU A 731 -3.37 1.13 17.46
CA LEU A 731 -2.55 0.53 18.50
C LEU A 731 -3.01 1.05 19.86
N ILE A 732 -3.20 0.14 20.82
CA ILE A 732 -3.48 0.46 22.22
C ILE A 732 -2.45 -0.25 23.10
N ILE A 733 -1.92 0.46 24.10
CA ILE A 733 -0.95 -0.07 25.07
C ILE A 733 -1.59 -0.04 26.45
N TYR A 734 -1.56 -1.17 27.14
CA TYR A 734 -2.10 -1.39 28.48
C TYR A 734 -0.99 -1.63 29.48
N HIS A 735 -1.26 -1.31 30.75
CA HIS A 735 -0.46 -1.79 31.87
C HIS A 735 -0.87 -3.24 32.18
N THR A 736 0.08 -4.17 32.21
CA THR A 736 -0.26 -5.61 32.25
C THR A 736 -0.93 -6.06 33.55
N SER A 737 -0.68 -5.40 34.69
CA SER A 737 -1.30 -5.78 35.96
C SER A 737 -2.72 -5.24 36.14
N THR A 738 -2.97 -3.98 35.76
CA THR A 738 -4.26 -3.30 35.97
C THR A 738 -5.19 -3.42 34.77
N MET A 739 -4.61 -3.59 33.57
CA MET A 739 -5.26 -3.45 32.26
C MET A 739 -5.76 -2.02 31.97
N ASP A 740 -5.14 -1.01 32.58
CA ASP A 740 -5.42 0.39 32.25
C ASP A 740 -4.78 0.78 30.92
N ILE A 741 -5.49 1.58 30.12
CA ILE A 741 -4.95 2.13 28.88
C ILE A 741 -3.91 3.19 29.21
N LEU A 742 -2.66 2.90 28.83
CA LEU A 742 -1.51 3.79 28.97
C LEU A 742 -1.40 4.74 27.77
N ALA A 743 -1.68 4.21 26.58
CA ALA A 743 -1.65 4.99 25.34
C ALA A 743 -2.54 4.40 24.25
N GLN A 744 -2.94 5.26 23.32
CA GLN A 744 -3.67 4.89 22.12
C GLN A 744 -3.17 5.74 20.96
N LYS A 745 -2.92 5.11 19.81
CA LYS A 745 -2.43 5.78 18.61
C LYS A 745 -3.00 5.11 17.36
N HIS A 746 -3.62 5.89 16.50
CA HIS A 746 -3.95 5.44 15.15
C HIS A 746 -2.65 5.40 14.35
N CYS A 747 -2.27 4.23 13.82
CA CYS A 747 -1.00 4.05 13.11
C CYS A 747 -1.23 3.72 11.64
N HIS A 748 -2.25 2.93 11.35
CA HIS A 748 -2.61 2.54 9.99
C HIS A 748 -4.10 2.73 9.79
N SER A 749 -4.56 2.76 8.54
CA SER A 749 -5.98 2.89 8.24
C SER A 749 -6.67 1.52 8.14
N TYR A 750 -7.96 1.47 8.48
CA TYR A 750 -8.77 0.26 8.31
C TYR A 750 -8.97 -0.14 6.84
N GLN A 751 -9.01 0.83 5.91
CA GLN A 751 -9.07 0.55 4.47
C GLN A 751 -7.80 -0.13 3.97
N GLY A 752 -6.65 0.22 4.56
CA GLY A 752 -5.38 -0.46 4.36
C GLY A 752 -5.29 -1.83 5.03
N GLY A 753 -6.39 -2.35 5.61
CA GLY A 753 -6.41 -3.63 6.34
C GLY A 753 -5.85 -3.57 7.75
N GLY A 754 -5.57 -2.36 8.27
CA GLY A 754 -5.06 -2.14 9.62
C GLY A 754 -3.60 -2.54 9.81
N ILE A 755 -3.25 -2.83 11.06
CA ILE A 755 -1.90 -3.24 11.45
C ILE A 755 -1.72 -4.72 11.12
N ARG A 756 -0.60 -5.07 10.49
CA ARG A 756 -0.23 -6.44 10.13
C ARG A 756 0.63 -7.11 11.19
N SER A 757 1.65 -6.43 11.67
CA SER A 757 2.56 -6.91 12.73
C SER A 757 3.03 -5.73 13.60
N MET A 758 3.56 -6.07 14.76
CA MET A 758 4.06 -5.11 15.72
C MET A 758 5.09 -5.76 16.61
N VAL A 759 6.15 -5.02 16.94
CA VAL A 759 7.21 -5.50 17.81
C VAL A 759 7.75 -4.37 18.68
N PHE A 760 8.04 -4.67 19.94
CA PHE A 760 8.76 -3.80 20.85
C PHE A 760 10.27 -4.00 20.69
N SER A 761 11.05 -2.93 20.75
CA SER A 761 12.50 -3.06 20.94
C SER A 761 12.80 -3.77 22.27
N LEU A 762 13.91 -4.50 22.35
CA LEU A 762 14.28 -5.22 23.57
C LEU A 762 14.48 -4.30 24.79
N ASP A 763 14.89 -3.04 24.55
CA ASP A 763 14.98 -2.01 25.59
C ASP A 763 13.63 -1.35 25.93
N GLY A 764 12.55 -1.69 25.20
CA GLY A 764 11.21 -1.18 25.40
C GLY A 764 11.07 0.32 25.18
N LYS A 765 11.89 0.94 24.31
CA LYS A 765 11.79 2.37 23.97
C LYS A 765 11.18 2.64 22.60
N PHE A 766 11.18 1.66 21.70
CA PHE A 766 10.65 1.80 20.36
C PHE A 766 9.62 0.72 20.06
N ILE A 767 8.70 1.02 19.15
CA ILE A 767 7.71 0.08 18.65
C ILE A 767 7.68 0.23 17.13
N LEU A 768 7.94 -0.86 16.42
CA LEU A 768 7.72 -0.93 14.98
C LEU A 768 6.31 -1.44 14.71
N VAL A 769 5.63 -0.78 13.78
CA VAL A 769 4.27 -1.11 13.36
C VAL A 769 4.24 -1.06 11.83
N ASN A 770 3.78 -2.14 11.19
CA ASN A 770 3.58 -2.16 9.74
C ASN A 770 2.10 -2.33 9.39
N GLY A 771 1.70 -1.67 8.31
CA GLY A 771 0.36 -1.79 7.77
C GLY A 771 0.24 -2.99 6.84
N LYS A 772 -0.98 -3.49 6.68
CA LYS A 772 -1.24 -4.68 5.87
C LYS A 772 -1.14 -4.40 4.37
N ASN A 773 -1.83 -3.35 3.89
CA ASN A 773 -1.95 -3.01 2.47
C ASN A 773 -1.72 -1.52 2.19
N ASP A 774 -1.19 -0.76 3.15
CA ASP A 774 -1.02 0.69 3.00
C ASP A 774 0.42 1.12 2.67
N GLY A 775 1.37 0.17 2.70
CA GLY A 775 2.77 0.38 2.33
C GLY A 775 3.60 1.16 3.34
N ALA A 776 3.04 1.46 4.51
CA ALA A 776 3.73 2.23 5.54
C ALA A 776 4.40 1.32 6.58
N LEU A 777 5.65 1.65 6.91
CA LEU A 777 6.37 1.18 8.08
C LEU A 777 6.53 2.35 9.05
N VAL A 778 6.01 2.20 10.27
CA VAL A 778 5.97 3.26 11.28
C VAL A 778 6.86 2.86 12.45
N CYS A 779 7.82 3.71 12.80
CA CYS A 779 8.55 3.61 14.05
C CYS A 779 8.02 4.63 15.06
N LEU A 780 7.58 4.13 16.20
CA LEU A 780 7.11 4.93 17.32
C LEU A 780 8.17 4.96 18.42
N GLN A 781 8.36 6.13 19.00
CA GLN A 781 9.11 6.28 20.24
C GLN A 781 8.15 6.15 21.43
N TRP A 782 8.30 5.08 22.20
CA TRP A 782 7.56 4.84 23.43
C TRP A 782 8.10 5.70 24.56
N ASN A 783 7.60 6.94 24.62
CA ASN A 783 7.95 7.87 25.69
C ASN A 783 7.27 7.47 27.00
N ARG A 784 8.08 6.94 27.92
CA ARG A 784 7.67 6.55 29.27
C ARG A 784 7.39 7.78 30.16
N LYS A 785 6.36 8.58 29.84
CA LYS A 785 5.77 9.57 30.77
C LYS A 785 5.01 8.86 31.90
N MET A 786 5.66 7.89 32.53
CA MET A 786 5.15 6.96 33.53
C MET A 786 5.79 7.27 34.89
N LYS A 787 5.37 6.55 35.93
CA LYS A 787 6.02 6.61 37.23
C LYS A 787 7.51 6.27 37.08
N LYS A 788 8.38 7.02 37.78
CA LYS A 788 9.84 6.81 37.76
C LYS A 788 10.26 5.37 38.11
N THR A 789 9.42 4.62 38.83
CA THR A 789 9.67 3.23 39.23
C THR A 789 9.58 2.26 38.05
N GLU A 790 8.53 2.33 37.24
CA GLU A 790 8.33 1.44 36.07
C GLU A 790 9.43 1.62 35.02
N VAL A 791 9.85 2.87 34.80
CA VAL A 791 10.98 3.18 33.91
C VAL A 791 12.27 2.50 34.38
N LYS A 792 12.55 2.58 35.69
CA LYS A 792 13.75 1.97 36.28
C LYS A 792 13.71 0.44 36.22
N GLU A 793 12.56 -0.18 36.44
CA GLU A 793 12.40 -1.63 36.34
C GLU A 793 12.60 -2.13 34.91
N ALA A 794 12.07 -1.40 33.92
CA ALA A 794 12.31 -1.69 32.51
C ALA A 794 13.79 -1.55 32.13
N ASP A 795 14.47 -0.49 32.59
CA ASP A 795 15.90 -0.28 32.34
C ASP A 795 16.76 -1.33 33.03
N PHE A 796 16.42 -1.73 34.26
CA PHE A 796 17.12 -2.79 34.98
C PHE A 796 16.95 -4.16 34.31
N HIS A 797 15.72 -4.47 33.85
CA HIS A 797 15.45 -5.68 33.09
C HIS A 797 16.28 -5.71 31.81
N TRP A 798 16.33 -4.60 31.06
CA TRP A 798 17.15 -4.48 29.87
C TRP A 798 18.65 -4.66 30.18
N GLN A 799 19.19 -4.01 31.21
CA GLN A 799 20.60 -4.17 31.60
C GLN A 799 20.93 -5.62 31.95
N SER A 800 20.03 -6.32 32.65
CA SER A 800 20.19 -7.72 33.00
C SER A 800 20.18 -8.63 31.76
N LEU A 801 19.24 -8.40 30.84
CA LEU A 801 19.15 -9.14 29.59
C LEU A 801 20.35 -8.87 28.68
N LEU A 802 20.76 -7.61 28.54
CA LEU A 802 21.92 -7.19 27.76
C LEU A 802 23.21 -7.86 28.25
N ALA A 803 23.39 -8.02 29.57
CA ALA A 803 24.54 -8.74 30.12
C ALA A 803 24.58 -10.21 29.69
N ILE A 804 23.42 -10.88 29.64
CA ILE A 804 23.29 -12.27 29.15
C ILE A 804 23.60 -12.31 27.64
N LEU A 805 22.98 -11.43 26.87
CA LEU A 805 23.09 -11.41 25.41
C LEU A 805 24.47 -10.97 24.91
N ASN A 806 25.19 -10.09 25.59
CA ASN A 806 26.52 -9.65 25.15
C ASN A 806 27.51 -10.80 25.06
N THR A 807 27.44 -11.74 26.01
CA THR A 807 28.33 -12.91 26.04
C THR A 807 28.04 -13.85 24.87
N SER A 808 26.76 -14.12 24.58
CA SER A 808 26.38 -14.95 23.43
C SER A 808 26.64 -14.25 22.10
N THR A 809 26.25 -12.98 21.98
CA THR A 809 26.43 -12.15 20.77
C THR A 809 27.88 -12.08 20.32
N SER A 810 28.83 -11.87 21.24
CA SER A 810 30.25 -11.83 20.88
C SER A 810 30.72 -13.13 20.24
N ASN A 811 30.32 -14.28 20.78
CA ASN A 811 30.75 -15.59 20.28
C ASN A 811 30.03 -15.97 18.99
N GLU A 812 28.72 -15.75 18.95
CA GLU A 812 27.88 -16.14 17.83
C GLU A 812 28.08 -15.24 16.61
N ASN A 813 28.40 -13.96 16.78
CA ASN A 813 28.75 -13.09 15.65
C ASN A 813 30.08 -13.48 15.01
N VAL A 814 31.05 -13.98 15.79
CA VAL A 814 32.30 -14.52 15.23
C VAL A 814 32.02 -15.76 14.37
N ALA A 815 31.20 -16.67 14.89
CA ALA A 815 30.75 -17.84 14.12
C ALA A 815 30.00 -17.44 12.85
N LEU A 816 29.05 -16.50 12.96
CA LEU A 816 28.26 -15.97 11.85
C LEU A 816 29.14 -15.35 10.74
N GLN A 817 30.13 -14.54 11.12
CA GLN A 817 31.08 -13.93 10.18
C GLN A 817 31.94 -14.97 9.46
N SER A 818 32.29 -16.06 10.14
CA SER A 818 33.07 -17.16 9.55
C SER A 818 32.27 -18.05 8.59
N MET A 819 30.93 -17.95 8.58
CA MET A 819 30.13 -18.72 7.64
C MET A 819 30.35 -18.21 6.21
N GLU A 820 30.45 -19.11 5.24
CA GLU A 820 30.55 -18.71 3.83
C GLU A 820 29.22 -18.14 3.33
N GLU A 821 29.28 -17.26 2.33
CA GLU A 821 28.06 -16.79 1.67
C GLU A 821 27.43 -17.96 0.91
N TRP A 822 26.14 -18.17 1.14
CA TRP A 822 25.39 -19.25 0.51
C TRP A 822 25.26 -18.97 -0.99
N GLN A 823 25.92 -19.78 -1.81
CA GLN A 823 25.72 -19.77 -3.25
C GLN A 823 24.62 -20.76 -3.62
N SER A 824 23.66 -20.34 -4.46
CA SER A 824 22.75 -21.28 -5.09
C SER A 824 23.56 -22.17 -6.03
N GLU A 825 23.63 -23.47 -5.77
CA GLU A 825 24.10 -24.38 -6.82
C GLU A 825 23.21 -24.16 -8.05
N PRO A 826 23.78 -23.90 -9.24
CA PRO A 826 23.00 -23.80 -10.46
C PRO A 826 22.23 -25.11 -10.60
N GLU A 827 20.91 -25.02 -10.81
CA GLU A 827 20.06 -26.17 -11.08
C GLU A 827 20.78 -27.07 -12.08
N SER A 828 21.28 -28.22 -11.59
CA SER A 828 21.87 -29.22 -12.47
C SER A 828 20.76 -29.60 -13.43
N THR A 829 20.97 -29.25 -14.69
CA THR A 829 20.17 -29.70 -15.82
C THR A 829 19.84 -31.17 -15.60
N SER A 830 18.56 -31.42 -15.38
CA SER A 830 17.95 -32.74 -15.24
C SER A 830 18.65 -33.73 -16.16
N GLY A 831 19.28 -34.74 -15.58
CA GLY A 831 19.88 -35.84 -16.33
C GLY A 831 18.84 -36.40 -17.31
N SER A 832 19.23 -36.44 -18.57
CA SER A 832 18.56 -37.20 -19.62
C SER A 832 18.30 -38.62 -19.12
N LEU A 833 17.02 -38.97 -18.95
CA LEU A 833 16.60 -40.36 -18.83
C LEU A 833 17.02 -41.10 -20.13
N PRO A 834 17.67 -42.27 -20.04
CA PRO A 834 17.95 -43.07 -21.22
C PRO A 834 16.64 -43.67 -21.75
N GLU A 835 16.38 -43.48 -23.05
CA GLU A 835 15.34 -44.19 -23.77
C GLU A 835 15.67 -45.69 -23.77
N GLU A 836 14.83 -46.50 -23.12
CA GLU A 836 14.76 -47.94 -23.38
C GLU A 836 13.62 -48.23 -24.36
N LYS A 837 13.96 -49.07 -25.35
CA LYS A 837 13.07 -49.72 -26.32
C LYS A 837 12.22 -50.81 -25.69
#